data_AF-A0A7W1TQJ5-F1
#
_entry.id   AF-A0A7W1TQJ5-F1
#
_cell.length_a   1.000
_cell.length_b   1.000
_cell.length_c   1.000
_cell.angle_alpha   90.00
_cell.angle_beta   90.00
_cell.angle_gamma   90.00
#
_symmetry.space_group_name_H-M   'P 1'
#
loop_
_entity.id
_entity.type
_entity.pdbx_description
1 polymer ?
#
loop_
_entity_poly.entity_id
_entity_poly.type
_entity_poly.pdbx_seq_one_letter_code
_entity_poly.pdbx_strand_id
1 'polypeptide(L)'
;MNAKQVSIAVPRALHIARLPGWCHRDIYAVIGIIGLALVGLIVAFGSTATLNWSTLGKTQDVTAREPLFLQHFYDQELSNSKVSAGYRWSKRQSLISFPGLGLGWWQTTLVLSGQRPASSPSTAILKTTGQDITLLLTNTARHYNVLLPATRGNLIINLASPGFVPHQLDPQNVDARRLGVALHDMSVAPAWVSWLPPPTMSWLVIVTLLLSYTALRVTGLRASWAIAVPLAMLLLLLVGLQQQRLVMGPYLPRLFVTGLVGVLLIAVVRLIAPRLFRVGGVKLSPPALTGLLLIIYVGYLLKASGLVWPSFLPIDIEWHMEKTRRILAGRLAELWRADSPFHQSVMPTLWGSDKPVIPYTPFYHMFSTIWAILPWRLETSANIFSAVIDSLRPLFICFMVLKFGFRERAAIVGGLVYTLIPATFLLHAWGNTPTTNGMWWSLLAITLLVGCWEHLTEQRWSWLILLLILTATMLFYAVTAVFTTLLFMGVIIGLYLVRLPRQAWPIALILALAVIVSTGIYYWQFIGPILVRTIPHFTSSIEQGGKDLGVTPLSWPMYLWKYVYLLDIYGMYLPLTLGIAGWWLGIRKLGTKSLFTPLMTSWMVIAILFWLVGFRVDMVDKQLFWLMPWMAIGTGIIVDWLLAQHRVARWALPLLLLGALYLGSDTLYFWLFRIHHNQNFTSWYQLLRQVL
;
A
#
# COMPACT_ATOMS: atom_id res chain seq x y z
N MET A 1 -5.27 81.84 -18.98
CA MET A 1 -5.44 80.93 -17.82
C MET A 1 -4.98 79.54 -18.25
N ASN A 2 -3.79 79.13 -17.82
CA ASN A 2 -3.15 77.85 -18.16
C ASN A 2 -3.09 76.99 -16.89
N ALA A 3 -3.76 75.83 -16.88
CA ALA A 3 -3.65 74.85 -15.80
C ALA A 3 -2.74 73.68 -16.26
N LYS A 4 -1.50 73.67 -15.76
CA LYS A 4 -0.56 72.55 -15.88
C LYS A 4 -0.99 71.42 -14.94
N GLN A 5 -1.31 70.25 -15.49
CA GLN A 5 -1.44 69.02 -14.72
C GLN A 5 -0.05 68.46 -14.37
N VAL A 6 0.14 68.26 -13.07
CA VAL A 6 1.34 67.69 -12.44
C VAL A 6 1.31 66.17 -12.60
N SER A 7 2.28 65.62 -13.32
CA SER A 7 2.52 64.17 -13.37
C SER A 7 3.19 63.71 -12.07
N ILE A 8 2.47 62.92 -11.27
CA ILE A 8 3.04 62.27 -10.08
C ILE A 8 3.85 61.05 -10.56
N ALA A 9 5.16 61.13 -10.36
CA ALA A 9 6.09 60.04 -10.56
C ALA A 9 5.81 58.90 -9.57
N VAL A 10 5.46 57.71 -10.08
CA VAL A 10 5.37 56.48 -9.30
C VAL A 10 6.80 55.99 -8.99
N PRO A 11 7.23 55.82 -7.72
CA PRO A 11 8.58 55.38 -7.41
C PRO A 11 8.78 53.90 -7.71
N ARG A 12 9.87 53.64 -8.45
CA ARG A 12 10.72 52.43 -8.49
C ARG A 12 10.08 51.13 -8.00
N ALA A 13 9.76 50.28 -8.98
CA ALA A 13 9.70 48.85 -8.83
C ALA A 13 10.85 48.33 -7.95
N LEU A 14 10.52 47.74 -6.80
CA LEU A 14 11.41 46.83 -6.12
C LEU A 14 11.78 45.73 -7.13
N HIS A 15 13.02 45.76 -7.60
CA HIS A 15 13.66 44.60 -8.19
C HIS A 15 13.71 43.50 -7.13
N ILE A 16 12.63 42.73 -7.03
CA ILE A 16 12.66 41.43 -6.36
C ILE A 16 13.65 40.62 -7.18
N ALA A 17 14.86 40.46 -6.64
CA ALA A 17 15.87 39.56 -7.16
C ALA A 17 15.18 38.22 -7.46
N ARG A 18 15.15 37.85 -8.75
CA ARG A 18 14.71 36.52 -9.18
C ARG A 18 15.67 35.53 -8.54
N LEU A 19 15.30 35.02 -7.36
CA LEU A 19 15.99 33.90 -6.75
C LEU A 19 16.01 32.77 -7.81
N PRO A 20 17.19 32.19 -8.10
CA PRO A 20 17.33 31.23 -9.16
C PRO A 20 16.37 30.06 -8.90
N GLY A 21 15.65 29.66 -9.95
CA GLY A 21 14.81 28.48 -9.92
C GLY A 21 15.60 27.26 -9.45
N TRP A 22 14.86 26.29 -8.89
CA TRP A 22 15.30 24.92 -8.53
C TRP A 22 16.76 24.61 -8.89
N CYS A 23 17.65 24.74 -7.91
CA CYS A 23 19.07 24.49 -8.09
C CYS A 23 19.32 22.98 -8.10
N HIS A 24 20.33 22.50 -8.84
CA HIS A 24 20.77 21.11 -8.81
C HIS A 24 20.96 20.56 -7.37
N ARG A 25 21.28 21.42 -6.40
CA ARG A 25 21.40 21.11 -4.98
C ARG A 25 20.12 20.52 -4.36
N ASP A 26 18.94 20.99 -4.76
CA ASP A 26 17.66 20.51 -4.21
C ASP A 26 17.36 19.07 -4.68
N ILE A 27 17.70 18.75 -5.93
CA ILE A 27 17.59 17.40 -6.48
C ILE A 27 18.56 16.44 -5.76
N TYR A 28 19.77 16.90 -5.44
CA TYR A 28 20.74 16.08 -4.70
C TYR A 28 20.32 15.80 -3.27
N ALA A 29 19.67 16.75 -2.59
CA ALA A 29 19.10 16.51 -1.26
C ALA A 29 18.00 15.45 -1.31
N VAL A 30 17.09 15.52 -2.29
CA VAL A 30 16.05 14.50 -2.50
C VAL A 30 16.67 13.14 -2.80
N ILE A 31 17.66 13.06 -3.68
CA ILE A 31 18.38 11.82 -3.98
C ILE A 31 19.10 11.27 -2.75
N GLY A 32 19.70 12.13 -1.92
CA GLY A 32 20.38 11.73 -0.68
C GLY A 32 19.42 11.12 0.34
N ILE A 33 18.27 11.75 0.57
CA ILE A 33 17.21 11.24 1.46
C ILE A 33 16.72 9.88 0.96
N ILE A 34 16.48 9.76 -0.34
CA ILE A 34 16.03 8.53 -0.98
C ILE A 34 17.09 7.44 -0.88
N GLY A 35 18.36 7.77 -1.09
CA GLY A 35 19.48 6.85 -0.94
C GLY A 35 19.60 6.33 0.49
N LEU A 36 19.45 7.20 1.50
CA LEU A 36 19.46 6.80 2.91
C LEU A 36 18.27 5.89 3.27
N ALA A 37 17.07 6.18 2.75
CA ALA A 37 15.90 5.32 2.94
C ALA A 37 16.09 3.94 2.30
N LEU A 38 16.67 3.87 1.09
CA LEU A 38 16.97 2.60 0.41
C LEU A 38 18.05 1.80 1.15
N VAL A 39 19.12 2.45 1.62
CA VAL A 39 20.15 1.82 2.45
C VAL A 39 19.54 1.27 3.74
N GLY A 40 18.70 2.06 4.41
CA GLY A 40 18.00 1.64 5.62
C GLY A 40 17.08 0.45 5.39
N LEU A 41 16.28 0.41 4.30
CA LEU A 41 15.47 -0.76 3.92
C LEU A 41 16.34 -2.01 3.81
N ILE A 42 17.52 -1.88 3.24
CA ILE A 42 18.31 -3.06 2.89
C ILE A 42 19.12 -3.57 4.08
N VAL A 43 19.66 -2.68 4.93
CA VAL A 43 20.23 -3.09 6.23
C VAL A 43 19.17 -3.83 7.06
N ALA A 44 17.95 -3.32 7.03
CA ALA A 44 16.77 -3.94 7.62
C ALA A 44 16.49 -5.35 7.04
N PHE A 45 16.40 -5.50 5.72
CA PHE A 45 16.16 -6.81 5.09
C PHE A 45 17.33 -7.81 5.33
N GLY A 46 18.57 -7.31 5.45
CA GLY A 46 19.78 -8.10 5.66
C GLY A 46 19.90 -8.73 7.04
N SER A 47 19.29 -8.16 8.08
CA SER A 47 19.38 -8.68 9.47
C SER A 47 18.53 -9.93 9.75
N THR A 48 17.87 -10.51 8.75
CA THR A 48 17.07 -11.74 8.87
C THR A 48 17.94 -12.99 9.02
N ALA A 49 18.67 -13.14 10.13
CA ALA A 49 19.49 -14.33 10.38
C ALA A 49 18.64 -15.61 10.32
N THR A 50 19.02 -16.53 9.42
CA THR A 50 18.50 -17.91 9.28
C THR A 50 16.99 -18.04 9.10
N LEU A 51 16.57 -18.30 7.86
CA LEU A 51 15.18 -18.66 7.58
C LEU A 51 14.97 -20.14 7.93
N ASN A 52 14.62 -20.40 9.20
CA ASN A 52 13.97 -21.64 9.59
C ASN A 52 12.54 -21.57 9.02
N TRP A 53 12.34 -22.13 7.82
CA TRP A 53 10.99 -22.37 7.35
C TRP A 53 10.41 -23.43 8.27
N SER A 54 9.40 -23.08 9.06
CA SER A 54 8.67 -24.07 9.81
C SER A 54 7.21 -24.12 9.43
N THR A 55 6.74 -25.33 9.15
CA THR A 55 5.31 -25.67 9.12
C THR A 55 4.66 -25.45 10.51
N LEU A 56 5.49 -25.31 11.55
CA LEU A 56 5.19 -25.01 12.95
C LEU A 56 4.75 -23.56 13.26
N GLY A 57 4.51 -22.69 12.28
CA GLY A 57 3.98 -21.35 12.55
C GLY A 57 2.52 -21.41 13.05
N LYS A 58 2.30 -21.10 14.33
CA LYS A 58 1.00 -21.09 15.06
C LYS A 58 -0.09 -20.15 14.50
N THR A 59 0.01 -19.66 13.27
CA THR A 59 -0.88 -18.60 12.74
C THR A 59 -1.40 -18.95 11.35
N GLN A 60 -2.66 -18.59 11.09
CA GLN A 60 -3.36 -18.74 9.79
C GLN A 60 -2.52 -18.23 8.59
N ASP A 61 -1.59 -17.30 8.82
CA ASP A 61 -0.68 -16.70 7.84
C ASP A 61 0.27 -17.70 7.12
N VAL A 62 0.55 -18.89 7.66
CA VAL A 62 1.45 -19.85 6.99
C VAL A 62 0.86 -20.39 5.69
N THR A 63 -0.47 -20.53 5.62
CA THR A 63 -1.20 -21.02 4.43
C THR A 63 -0.94 -20.21 3.16
N ALA A 64 -0.65 -18.91 3.31
CA ALA A 64 -0.38 -18.00 2.20
C ALA A 64 1.02 -18.20 1.54
N ARG A 65 2.01 -18.68 2.32
CA ARG A 65 3.43 -18.78 1.91
C ARG A 65 3.82 -20.13 1.31
N GLU A 66 3.07 -21.17 1.64
CA GLU A 66 3.36 -22.54 1.22
C GLU A 66 3.41 -22.75 -0.31
N PRO A 67 2.61 -22.06 -1.15
CA PRO A 67 2.68 -22.20 -2.61
C PRO A 67 4.02 -21.73 -3.22
N LEU A 68 4.88 -21.06 -2.44
CA LEU A 68 6.18 -20.58 -2.93
C LEU A 68 7.21 -21.70 -3.09
N PHE A 69 7.12 -22.74 -2.25
CA PHE A 69 8.10 -23.82 -2.23
C PHE A 69 7.46 -25.19 -2.44
N LEU A 70 6.18 -25.35 -2.07
CA LEU A 70 5.46 -26.62 -2.18
C LEU A 70 4.52 -26.63 -3.38
N GLN A 71 4.61 -27.67 -4.19
CA GLN A 71 3.72 -27.94 -5.32
C GLN A 71 3.14 -29.35 -5.21
N HIS A 72 1.87 -29.49 -5.56
CA HIS A 72 1.13 -30.76 -5.52
C HIS A 72 1.07 -31.41 -4.13
N PHE A 73 0.89 -30.61 -3.09
CA PHE A 73 0.47 -31.08 -1.76
C PHE A 73 -1.04 -30.88 -1.59
N TYR A 74 -1.65 -31.57 -0.62
CA TYR A 74 -2.98 -31.23 -0.12
C TYR A 74 -2.90 -30.03 0.82
N ASP A 75 -4.07 -29.46 1.14
CA ASP A 75 -4.21 -28.38 2.11
C ASP A 75 -3.68 -28.77 3.51
N GLN A 76 -3.30 -27.75 4.28
CA GLN A 76 -2.74 -27.94 5.62
C GLN A 76 -3.79 -28.56 6.56
N GLU A 77 -3.36 -29.57 7.32
CA GLU A 77 -4.15 -30.18 8.37
C GLU A 77 -3.67 -29.70 9.73
N LEU A 78 -4.63 -29.39 10.61
CA LEU A 78 -4.35 -29.03 12.00
C LEU A 78 -4.31 -30.31 12.83
N SER A 79 -3.26 -30.48 13.64
CA SER A 79 -3.19 -31.57 14.60
C SER A 79 -4.24 -31.37 15.71
N ASN A 80 -4.93 -32.44 16.10
CA ASN A 80 -6.02 -32.39 17.11
C ASN A 80 -5.57 -31.92 18.50
N SER A 81 -4.27 -31.95 18.81
CA SER A 81 -3.72 -31.27 19.98
C SER A 81 -3.32 -29.84 19.63
N LYS A 82 -3.90 -28.85 20.32
CA LYS A 82 -3.60 -27.40 20.23
C LYS A 82 -2.11 -27.02 20.41
N VAL A 83 -1.22 -28.00 20.56
CA VAL A 83 0.20 -27.88 20.89
C VAL A 83 1.11 -28.43 19.78
N SER A 84 0.64 -29.28 18.87
CA SER A 84 1.46 -29.87 17.80
C SER A 84 1.24 -29.19 16.44
N ALA A 85 2.33 -29.09 15.68
CA ALA A 85 2.39 -28.50 14.34
C ALA A 85 1.26 -28.96 13.41
N GLY A 86 0.82 -28.09 12.50
CA GLY A 86 0.11 -28.56 11.32
C GLY A 86 1.03 -29.40 10.43
N TYR A 87 0.47 -30.15 9.49
CA TYR A 87 1.23 -30.88 8.49
C TYR A 87 0.50 -30.86 7.13
N ARG A 88 1.19 -31.21 6.06
CA ARG A 88 0.60 -31.37 4.73
C ARG A 88 0.84 -32.76 4.19
N TRP A 89 -0.22 -33.37 3.67
CA TRP A 89 -0.08 -34.62 2.92
C TRP A 89 0.51 -34.34 1.54
N SER A 90 1.57 -35.06 1.21
CA SER A 90 2.02 -35.18 -0.17
C SER A 90 0.97 -35.93 -1.00
N LYS A 91 0.94 -35.67 -2.30
CA LYS A 91 0.28 -36.55 -3.28
C LYS A 91 1.25 -37.69 -3.64
N ARG A 92 0.89 -38.51 -4.64
CA ARG A 92 1.77 -39.57 -5.19
C ARG A 92 3.13 -39.01 -5.62
N GLN A 93 3.12 -37.82 -6.19
CA GLN A 93 4.28 -37.02 -6.53
C GLN A 93 4.02 -35.61 -6.03
N SER A 94 4.93 -35.12 -5.21
CA SER A 94 4.93 -33.73 -4.74
C SER A 94 6.30 -33.13 -4.98
N LEU A 95 6.33 -31.84 -5.25
CA LEU A 95 7.56 -31.13 -5.56
C LEU A 95 7.82 -30.08 -4.49
N ILE A 96 9.02 -30.12 -3.95
CA ILE A 96 9.58 -29.06 -3.12
C ILE A 96 10.66 -28.36 -3.95
N SER A 97 10.46 -27.08 -4.23
CA SER A 97 11.37 -26.31 -5.08
C SER A 97 11.83 -25.05 -4.36
N PHE A 98 13.14 -24.91 -4.20
CA PHE A 98 13.77 -23.69 -3.71
C PHE A 98 14.47 -22.99 -4.87
N PRO A 99 13.82 -21.96 -5.45
CA PRO A 99 14.41 -21.23 -6.56
C PRO A 99 15.69 -20.50 -6.12
N GLY A 100 16.69 -20.41 -6.99
CA GLY A 100 17.92 -19.63 -6.73
C GLY A 100 18.99 -20.32 -5.88
N LEU A 101 18.74 -21.53 -5.37
CA LEU A 101 19.71 -22.26 -4.56
C LEU A 101 20.75 -23.06 -5.37
N GLY A 102 20.78 -22.99 -6.71
CA GLY A 102 21.73 -23.75 -7.53
C GLY A 102 23.21 -23.48 -7.22
N LEU A 103 24.11 -24.34 -7.72
CA LEU A 103 25.57 -24.24 -7.55
C LEU A 103 26.02 -24.33 -6.08
N GLY A 104 25.44 -25.28 -5.35
CA GLY A 104 25.76 -25.52 -3.95
C GLY A 104 25.30 -26.89 -3.48
N TRP A 105 25.78 -27.27 -2.30
CA TRP A 105 25.35 -28.40 -1.51
C TRP A 105 24.57 -27.89 -0.31
N TRP A 106 23.40 -28.46 -0.09
CA TRP A 106 22.45 -27.99 0.91
C TRP A 106 22.13 -29.11 1.88
N GLN A 107 22.31 -28.82 3.16
CA GLN A 107 21.80 -29.67 4.23
C GLN A 107 20.31 -29.39 4.36
N THR A 108 19.50 -30.37 4.01
CA THR A 108 18.04 -30.30 4.09
C THR A 108 17.57 -31.23 5.19
N THR A 109 16.87 -30.68 6.18
CA THR A 109 16.17 -31.46 7.20
C THR A 109 14.70 -31.51 6.83
N LEU A 110 14.14 -32.71 6.64
CA LEU A 110 12.70 -32.92 6.45
C LEU A 110 12.13 -33.58 7.70
N VAL A 111 11.02 -33.07 8.23
CA VAL A 111 10.27 -33.75 9.28
C VAL A 111 9.07 -34.44 8.66
N LEU A 112 9.16 -35.76 8.52
CA LEU A 112 8.17 -36.58 7.81
C LEU A 112 7.58 -37.65 8.72
N SER A 113 6.33 -38.01 8.49
CA SER A 113 5.71 -39.23 9.03
C SER A 113 4.92 -39.97 7.96
N GLY A 114 4.99 -41.29 7.99
CA GLY A 114 4.23 -42.19 7.13
C GLY A 114 3.02 -42.79 7.86
N GLN A 115 2.23 -41.96 8.55
CA GLN A 115 1.05 -42.39 9.30
C GLN A 115 0.14 -43.25 8.43
N ARG A 116 0.16 -44.56 8.67
CA ARG A 116 -0.73 -45.55 8.04
C ARG A 116 -1.34 -46.45 9.11
N PRO A 117 -2.64 -46.76 9.04
CA PRO A 117 -3.22 -47.86 9.81
C PRO A 117 -2.55 -49.18 9.40
N ALA A 118 -2.07 -49.95 10.38
CA ALA A 118 -1.37 -51.25 10.28
C ALA A 118 0.10 -51.26 9.76
N SER A 119 0.82 -52.28 10.23
CA SER A 119 2.29 -52.53 10.30
C SER A 119 3.10 -52.55 8.99
N SER A 120 2.59 -51.99 7.90
CA SER A 120 3.34 -51.93 6.63
C SER A 120 4.34 -50.78 6.66
N PRO A 121 5.66 -51.02 6.45
CA PRO A 121 6.64 -49.95 6.36
C PRO A 121 6.25 -48.99 5.23
N SER A 122 6.08 -47.71 5.58
CA SER A 122 5.84 -46.67 4.59
C SER A 122 7.19 -46.19 4.07
N THR A 123 7.35 -46.14 2.75
CA THR A 123 8.56 -45.59 2.12
C THR A 123 8.23 -44.33 1.34
N ALA A 124 9.18 -43.43 1.31
CA ALA A 124 9.21 -42.30 0.39
C ALA A 124 10.50 -42.32 -0.40
N ILE A 125 10.45 -41.87 -1.63
CA ILE A 125 11.64 -41.68 -2.46
C ILE A 125 11.81 -40.20 -2.66
N LEU A 126 12.93 -39.66 -2.18
CA LEU A 126 13.38 -38.32 -2.57
C LEU A 126 14.15 -38.45 -3.87
N LYS A 127 13.56 -38.01 -4.97
CA LYS A 127 14.26 -37.92 -6.25
C LYS A 127 14.89 -36.54 -6.38
N THR A 128 16.21 -36.53 -6.50
CA THR A 128 17.01 -35.32 -6.69
C THR A 128 17.81 -35.40 -7.98
N THR A 129 18.55 -34.37 -8.35
CA THR A 129 19.34 -34.42 -9.58
C THR A 129 20.53 -35.37 -9.41
N GLY A 130 20.36 -36.61 -9.89
CA GLY A 130 21.43 -37.61 -9.95
C GLY A 130 21.35 -38.70 -8.89
N GLN A 131 20.40 -38.64 -7.94
CA GLN A 131 20.22 -39.70 -6.95
C GLN A 131 18.78 -39.78 -6.43
N ASP A 132 18.30 -41.02 -6.31
CA ASP A 132 17.06 -41.37 -5.61
C ASP A 132 17.42 -41.88 -4.21
N ILE A 133 16.87 -41.25 -3.17
CA ILE A 133 17.10 -41.60 -1.76
C ILE A 133 15.82 -42.21 -1.20
N THR A 134 15.86 -43.48 -0.82
CA THR A 134 14.73 -44.16 -0.17
C THR A 134 14.73 -43.84 1.33
N LEU A 135 13.66 -43.22 1.81
CA LEU A 135 13.39 -42.96 3.21
C LEU A 135 12.45 -44.03 3.76
N LEU A 136 12.85 -44.68 4.86
CA LEU A 136 11.97 -45.52 5.65
C LEU A 136 11.23 -44.65 6.66
N LEU A 137 9.90 -44.58 6.53
CA LEU A 137 9.05 -43.73 7.35
C LEU A 137 8.43 -44.50 8.52
N THR A 138 8.28 -43.79 9.64
CA THR A 138 7.52 -44.26 10.80
C THR A 138 6.19 -43.55 10.93
N ASN A 139 5.29 -44.12 11.75
CA ASN A 139 4.01 -43.49 12.09
C ASN A 139 4.16 -42.19 12.90
N THR A 140 5.30 -41.99 13.57
CA THR A 140 5.65 -40.73 14.22
C THR A 140 6.54 -39.86 13.33
N ALA A 141 6.44 -38.54 13.52
CA ALA A 141 7.30 -37.57 12.85
C ALA A 141 8.77 -37.82 13.19
N ARG A 142 9.63 -37.91 12.17
CA ARG A 142 11.08 -38.05 12.31
C ARG A 142 11.81 -37.03 11.46
N HIS A 143 12.98 -36.61 11.93
CA HIS A 143 13.90 -35.76 11.20
C HIS A 143 14.76 -36.60 10.25
N TYR A 144 14.72 -36.27 8.97
CA TYR A 144 15.56 -36.84 7.93
C TYR A 144 16.52 -35.75 7.47
N ASN A 145 17.80 -35.89 7.82
CA ASN A 145 18.86 -34.98 7.42
C ASN A 145 19.54 -35.53 6.16
N VAL A 146 19.39 -34.83 5.04
CA VAL A 146 19.95 -35.23 3.75
C VAL A 146 20.79 -34.10 3.17
N LEU A 147 21.95 -34.45 2.61
CA LEU A 147 22.80 -33.52 1.89
C LEU A 147 22.46 -33.61 0.39
N LEU A 148 21.90 -32.54 -0.16
CA LEU A 148 21.37 -32.54 -1.52
C LEU A 148 22.14 -31.57 -2.43
N PRO A 149 22.54 -31.98 -3.64
CA PRO A 149 23.13 -31.07 -4.61
C PRO A 149 22.03 -30.23 -5.27
N ALA A 150 22.28 -28.92 -5.39
CA ALA A 150 21.42 -28.03 -6.17
C ALA A 150 22.00 -27.84 -7.58
N THR A 151 21.26 -28.26 -8.60
CA THR A 151 21.67 -28.17 -10.01
C THR A 151 20.76 -27.23 -10.80
N ARG A 152 21.27 -26.69 -11.91
CA ARG A 152 20.47 -25.89 -12.87
C ARG A 152 19.73 -24.69 -12.23
N GLY A 153 20.34 -24.08 -11.22
CA GLY A 153 19.85 -22.83 -10.61
C GLY A 153 18.92 -22.98 -9.40
N ASN A 154 18.40 -24.17 -9.11
CA ASN A 154 17.44 -24.40 -8.03
C ASN A 154 17.82 -25.65 -7.20
N LEU A 155 17.27 -25.77 -5.99
CA LEU A 155 17.21 -27.04 -5.27
C LEU A 155 15.82 -27.62 -5.46
N ILE A 156 15.73 -28.78 -6.10
CA ILE A 156 14.48 -29.45 -6.47
C ILE A 156 14.46 -30.82 -5.80
N ILE A 157 13.43 -31.08 -4.99
CA ILE A 157 13.21 -32.32 -4.28
C ILE A 157 11.85 -32.86 -4.70
N ASN A 158 11.85 -33.94 -5.46
CA ASN A 158 10.61 -34.64 -5.81
C ASN A 158 10.35 -35.72 -4.77
N LEU A 159 9.32 -35.51 -3.96
CA LEU A 159 8.86 -36.47 -2.97
C LEU A 159 7.85 -37.42 -3.63
N ALA A 160 8.25 -38.67 -3.85
CA ALA A 160 7.40 -39.73 -4.37
C ALA A 160 7.02 -40.71 -3.26
N SER A 161 5.75 -41.10 -3.20
CA SER A 161 5.25 -42.09 -2.24
C SER A 161 4.17 -42.98 -2.87
N PRO A 162 4.05 -44.27 -2.47
CA PRO A 162 3.04 -45.18 -3.02
C PRO A 162 1.60 -44.66 -2.91
N GLY A 163 1.34 -43.75 -1.97
CA GLY A 163 0.02 -43.23 -1.66
C GLY A 163 -0.89 -44.30 -1.04
N PHE A 164 -1.84 -43.89 -0.20
CA PHE A 164 -2.88 -44.74 0.36
C PHE A 164 -4.18 -43.95 0.46
N VAL A 165 -5.30 -44.64 0.60
CA VAL A 165 -6.60 -43.99 0.85
C VAL A 165 -7.02 -44.38 2.25
N PRO A 166 -7.16 -43.44 3.21
CA PRO A 166 -7.51 -43.77 4.59
C PRO A 166 -8.75 -44.65 4.71
N HIS A 167 -9.83 -44.33 3.97
CA HIS A 167 -11.06 -45.13 3.94
C HIS A 167 -10.87 -46.60 3.50
N GLN A 168 -9.84 -46.90 2.71
CA GLN A 168 -9.55 -48.29 2.29
C GLN A 168 -8.85 -49.10 3.39
N LEU A 169 -8.18 -48.41 4.33
CA LEU A 169 -7.46 -49.05 5.44
C LEU A 169 -8.30 -49.07 6.72
N ASP A 170 -9.21 -48.09 6.88
CA ASP A 170 -10.18 -47.99 7.94
C ASP A 170 -11.53 -47.53 7.36
N PRO A 171 -12.50 -48.43 7.19
CA PRO A 171 -13.83 -48.09 6.65
C PRO A 171 -14.58 -47.02 7.47
N GLN A 172 -14.17 -46.74 8.72
CA GLN A 172 -14.75 -45.66 9.52
C GLN A 172 -14.19 -44.27 9.16
N ASN A 173 -13.06 -44.23 8.45
CA ASN A 173 -12.44 -42.98 8.04
C ASN A 173 -13.05 -42.48 6.73
N VAL A 174 -13.79 -41.37 6.79
CA VAL A 174 -14.49 -40.79 5.62
C VAL A 174 -13.57 -40.13 4.58
N ASP A 175 -12.25 -40.06 4.83
CA ASP A 175 -11.31 -39.43 3.91
C ASP A 175 -11.01 -40.30 2.68
N ALA A 176 -11.53 -39.87 1.54
CA ALA A 176 -11.35 -40.51 0.24
C ALA A 176 -10.11 -40.02 -0.53
N ARG A 177 -9.32 -39.09 0.02
CA ARG A 177 -8.11 -38.59 -0.67
C ARG A 177 -7.04 -39.67 -0.74
N ARG A 178 -6.25 -39.67 -1.82
CA ARG A 178 -5.05 -40.51 -1.95
C ARG A 178 -3.84 -39.78 -1.35
N LEU A 179 -3.56 -40.06 -0.08
CA LEU A 179 -2.54 -39.41 0.73
C LEU A 179 -1.18 -40.12 0.60
N GLY A 180 -0.10 -39.35 0.52
CA GLY A 180 1.27 -39.85 0.51
C GLY A 180 1.90 -39.82 1.91
N VAL A 181 2.82 -38.90 2.12
CA VAL A 181 3.58 -38.70 3.36
C VAL A 181 3.16 -37.39 3.99
N ALA A 182 3.03 -37.35 5.31
CA ALA A 182 2.80 -36.10 6.02
C ALA A 182 4.14 -35.36 6.21
N LEU A 183 4.23 -34.17 5.64
CA LEU A 183 5.32 -33.21 5.82
C LEU A 183 4.96 -32.26 6.96
N HIS A 184 5.68 -32.37 8.08
CA HIS A 184 5.48 -31.57 9.29
C HIS A 184 6.41 -30.39 9.39
N ASP A 185 7.59 -30.45 8.76
CA ASP A 185 8.57 -29.38 8.80
C ASP A 185 9.67 -29.57 7.75
N MET A 186 10.37 -28.49 7.39
CA MET A 186 11.53 -28.54 6.52
C MET A 186 12.47 -27.34 6.71
N SER A 187 13.75 -27.59 6.97
CA SER A 187 14.78 -26.57 6.95
C SER A 187 15.83 -26.86 5.88
N VAL A 188 16.43 -25.79 5.34
CA VAL A 188 17.49 -25.86 4.35
C VAL A 188 18.60 -24.90 4.75
N ALA A 189 19.80 -25.44 4.91
CA ALA A 189 21.01 -24.69 5.27
C ALA A 189 22.13 -24.95 4.25
N PRO A 190 22.96 -23.94 3.94
CA PRO A 190 24.09 -24.14 3.05
C PRO A 190 25.15 -25.01 3.73
N ALA A 191 25.49 -26.16 3.14
CA ALA A 191 26.68 -26.92 3.52
C ALA A 191 27.91 -26.37 2.79
N TRP A 192 27.73 -26.04 1.51
CA TRP A 192 28.69 -25.30 0.70
C TRP A 192 27.94 -24.58 -0.41
N VAL A 193 28.28 -23.33 -0.70
CA VAL A 193 27.62 -22.54 -1.75
C VAL A 193 28.67 -21.76 -2.52
N SER A 194 28.58 -21.80 -3.85
CA SER A 194 29.42 -20.95 -4.70
C SER A 194 29.15 -19.47 -4.41
N TRP A 195 30.23 -18.70 -4.32
CA TRP A 195 30.16 -17.24 -4.19
C TRP A 195 29.49 -16.60 -5.41
N LEU A 196 29.49 -17.27 -6.57
CA LEU A 196 28.74 -16.83 -7.73
C LEU A 196 27.27 -17.26 -7.62
N PRO A 197 26.31 -16.34 -7.78
CA PRO A 197 24.91 -16.70 -7.90
C PRO A 197 24.68 -17.51 -9.17
N PRO A 198 23.61 -18.33 -9.26
CA PRO A 198 23.32 -19.08 -10.47
C PRO A 198 23.12 -18.13 -11.67
N PRO A 199 23.39 -18.58 -12.91
CA PRO A 199 23.27 -17.73 -14.10
C PRO A 199 21.91 -17.06 -14.24
N THR A 200 20.83 -17.76 -13.88
CA THR A 200 19.46 -17.24 -13.89
C THR A 200 19.26 -16.08 -12.92
N MET A 201 19.80 -16.16 -11.71
CA MET A 201 19.76 -15.06 -10.74
C MET A 201 20.63 -13.89 -11.18
N SER A 202 21.83 -14.18 -11.71
CA SER A 202 22.74 -13.17 -12.24
C SER A 202 22.07 -12.36 -13.35
N TRP A 203 21.41 -13.04 -14.29
CA TRP A 203 20.62 -12.41 -15.34
C TRP A 203 19.50 -11.54 -14.78
N LEU A 204 18.71 -12.05 -13.84
CA LEU A 204 17.64 -11.27 -13.22
C LEU A 204 18.14 -10.01 -12.51
N VAL A 205 19.29 -10.10 -11.81
CA VAL A 205 19.94 -8.93 -11.19
C VAL A 205 20.32 -7.92 -12.26
N ILE A 206 21.07 -8.34 -13.30
CA ILE A 206 21.53 -7.46 -14.37
C ILE A 206 20.34 -6.75 -15.03
N VAL A 207 19.31 -7.50 -15.43
CA VAL A 207 18.13 -6.92 -16.08
C VAL A 207 17.37 -5.98 -15.14
N THR A 208 17.21 -6.34 -13.86
CA THR A 208 16.55 -5.46 -12.88
C THR A 208 17.32 -4.14 -12.72
N LEU A 209 18.65 -4.19 -12.70
CA LEU A 209 19.49 -2.99 -12.63
C LEU A 209 19.41 -2.15 -13.91
N LEU A 210 19.38 -2.78 -15.09
CA LEU A 210 19.17 -2.10 -16.37
C LEU A 210 17.79 -1.43 -16.45
N LEU A 211 16.75 -2.09 -15.95
CA LEU A 211 15.41 -1.51 -15.84
C LEU A 211 15.42 -0.32 -14.89
N SER A 212 16.11 -0.41 -13.75
CA SER A 212 16.25 0.71 -12.83
C SER A 212 16.99 1.90 -13.44
N TYR A 213 18.14 1.64 -14.09
CA TYR A 213 18.87 2.64 -14.87
C TYR A 213 17.95 3.31 -15.91
N THR A 214 17.20 2.51 -16.66
CA THR A 214 16.28 2.98 -17.71
C THR A 214 15.20 3.87 -17.11
N ALA A 215 14.52 3.44 -16.04
CA ALA A 215 13.51 4.25 -15.36
C ALA A 215 14.10 5.59 -14.89
N LEU A 216 15.28 5.58 -14.28
CA LEU A 216 15.98 6.79 -13.83
C LEU A 216 16.34 7.71 -15.00
N ARG A 217 16.81 7.19 -16.13
CA ARG A 217 17.06 7.98 -17.34
C ARG A 217 15.78 8.57 -17.91
N VAL A 218 14.69 7.79 -17.92
CA VAL A 218 13.36 8.25 -18.32
C VAL A 218 12.83 9.31 -17.37
N THR A 219 13.24 9.40 -16.10
CA THR A 219 12.87 10.57 -15.26
C THR A 219 13.52 11.88 -15.73
N GLY A 220 14.63 11.81 -16.49
CA GLY A 220 15.43 12.98 -16.90
C GLY A 220 16.68 13.17 -16.05
N LEU A 221 16.95 12.26 -15.11
CA LEU A 221 18.14 12.29 -14.26
C LEU A 221 19.41 12.12 -15.09
N ARG A 222 20.48 12.87 -14.78
CA ARG A 222 21.78 12.79 -15.46
C ARG A 222 22.34 11.36 -15.42
N ALA A 223 23.06 10.96 -16.48
CA ALA A 223 23.57 9.59 -16.64
C ALA A 223 24.44 9.13 -15.45
N SER A 224 25.31 10.00 -14.92
CA SER A 224 26.17 9.67 -13.77
C SER A 224 25.37 9.22 -12.55
N TRP A 225 24.31 9.96 -12.21
CA TRP A 225 23.42 9.62 -11.08
C TRP A 225 22.52 8.43 -11.40
N ALA A 226 22.04 8.34 -12.64
CA ALA A 226 21.25 7.20 -13.08
C ALA A 226 22.06 5.89 -13.05
N ILE A 227 23.39 5.93 -13.19
CA ILE A 227 24.30 4.77 -13.04
C ILE A 227 24.64 4.52 -11.56
N ALA A 228 24.93 5.57 -10.79
CA ALA A 228 25.34 5.44 -9.40
C ALA A 228 24.30 4.70 -8.53
N VAL A 229 23.00 4.96 -8.75
CA VAL A 229 21.93 4.32 -7.99
C VAL A 229 21.85 2.79 -8.25
N PRO A 230 21.76 2.30 -9.50
CA PRO A 230 21.87 0.88 -9.80
C PRO A 230 23.18 0.24 -9.32
N LEU A 231 24.32 0.94 -9.36
CA LEU A 231 25.57 0.39 -8.80
C LEU A 231 25.48 0.21 -7.27
N ALA A 232 24.88 1.15 -6.55
CA ALA A 232 24.60 0.97 -5.13
C ALA A 232 23.63 -0.20 -4.90
N MET A 233 22.56 -0.30 -5.71
CA MET A 233 21.63 -1.43 -5.65
C MET A 233 22.33 -2.76 -5.96
N LEU A 234 23.30 -2.80 -6.86
CA LEU A 234 24.07 -4.00 -7.18
C LEU A 234 24.83 -4.49 -5.94
N LEU A 235 25.57 -3.62 -5.27
CA LEU A 235 26.30 -3.98 -4.04
C LEU A 235 25.35 -4.57 -3.00
N LEU A 236 24.18 -3.95 -2.84
CA LEU A 236 23.15 -4.37 -1.92
C LEU A 236 22.50 -5.72 -2.29
N LEU A 237 22.21 -5.94 -3.57
CA LEU A 237 21.71 -7.21 -4.07
C LEU A 237 22.77 -8.32 -3.93
N LEU A 238 24.04 -8.02 -4.15
CA LEU A 238 25.13 -8.98 -3.94
C LEU A 238 25.23 -9.38 -2.46
N VAL A 239 25.17 -8.42 -1.53
CA VAL A 239 25.12 -8.72 -0.09
C VAL A 239 23.89 -9.60 0.24
N GLY A 240 22.72 -9.25 -0.27
CA GLY A 240 21.50 -10.04 -0.09
C GLY A 240 21.61 -11.45 -0.69
N LEU A 241 22.28 -11.62 -1.82
CA LEU A 241 22.50 -12.93 -2.44
C LEU A 241 23.46 -13.81 -1.64
N GLN A 242 24.47 -13.21 -1.01
CA GLN A 242 25.40 -13.93 -0.14
C GLN A 242 24.73 -14.34 1.17
N GLN A 243 23.99 -13.42 1.80
CA GLN A 243 23.43 -13.63 3.15
C GLN A 243 22.08 -14.35 3.13
N GLN A 244 21.26 -14.13 2.10
CA GLN A 244 19.84 -14.50 2.05
C GLN A 244 19.44 -15.19 0.75
N ARG A 245 20.31 -16.03 0.18
CA ARG A 245 20.09 -16.69 -1.13
C ARG A 245 18.71 -17.36 -1.27
N LEU A 246 18.25 -18.01 -0.19
CA LEU A 246 16.94 -18.67 -0.11
C LEU A 246 15.76 -17.71 -0.32
N VAL A 247 15.84 -16.50 0.22
CA VAL A 247 14.81 -15.47 0.04
C VAL A 247 14.96 -14.76 -1.29
N MET A 248 16.20 -14.51 -1.72
CA MET A 248 16.48 -13.81 -2.96
C MET A 248 16.00 -14.60 -4.19
N GLY A 249 16.01 -15.93 -4.13
CA GLY A 249 15.47 -16.82 -5.17
C GLY A 249 14.07 -16.44 -5.66
N PRO A 250 13.03 -16.54 -4.84
CA PRO A 250 11.67 -16.14 -5.20
C PRO A 250 11.48 -14.62 -5.31
N TYR A 251 12.37 -13.81 -4.70
CA TYR A 251 12.27 -12.35 -4.72
C TYR A 251 12.71 -11.73 -6.05
N LEU A 252 13.82 -12.19 -6.63
CA LEU A 252 14.39 -11.60 -7.85
C LEU A 252 13.43 -11.56 -9.06
N PRO A 253 12.66 -12.62 -9.39
CA PRO A 253 11.67 -12.55 -10.46
C PRO A 253 10.61 -11.48 -10.21
N ARG A 254 10.20 -11.29 -8.95
CA ARG A 254 9.22 -10.26 -8.57
C ARG A 254 9.82 -8.87 -8.68
N LEU A 255 11.07 -8.69 -8.25
CA LEU A 255 11.82 -7.45 -8.46
C LEU A 255 11.98 -7.09 -9.94
N PHE A 256 12.21 -8.08 -10.80
CA PHE A 256 12.23 -7.87 -12.24
C PHE A 256 10.89 -7.31 -12.75
N VAL A 257 9.76 -7.93 -12.35
CA VAL A 257 8.42 -7.42 -12.70
C VAL A 257 8.18 -6.02 -12.14
N THR A 258 8.57 -5.76 -10.89
CA THR A 258 8.51 -4.43 -10.28
C THR A 258 9.35 -3.43 -11.07
N GLY A 259 10.56 -3.78 -11.49
CA GLY A 259 11.41 -2.95 -12.33
C GLY A 259 10.76 -2.63 -13.67
N LEU A 260 10.17 -3.62 -14.33
CA LEU A 260 9.50 -3.47 -15.62
C LEU A 260 8.28 -2.55 -15.51
N VAL A 261 7.40 -2.80 -14.53
CA VAL A 261 6.24 -1.96 -14.25
C VAL A 261 6.67 -0.54 -13.86
N GLY A 262 7.77 -0.39 -13.13
CA GLY A 262 8.35 0.90 -12.80
C GLY A 262 8.81 1.70 -14.03
N VAL A 263 9.48 1.06 -15.00
CA VAL A 263 9.85 1.71 -16.27
C VAL A 263 8.60 2.16 -17.02
N LEU A 264 7.61 1.28 -17.16
CA LEU A 264 6.36 1.58 -17.85
C LEU A 264 5.61 2.72 -17.17
N LEU A 265 5.48 2.69 -15.84
CA LEU A 265 4.87 3.74 -15.03
C LEU A 265 5.52 5.09 -15.31
N ILE A 266 6.85 5.19 -15.22
CA ILE A 266 7.55 6.46 -15.40
C ILE A 266 7.52 6.95 -16.85
N ALA A 267 7.59 6.05 -17.83
CA ALA A 267 7.44 6.41 -19.24
C ALA A 267 6.03 6.97 -19.51
N VAL A 268 4.99 6.31 -19.02
CA VAL A 268 3.59 6.74 -19.18
C VAL A 268 3.36 8.07 -18.47
N VAL A 269 3.79 8.22 -17.21
CA VAL A 269 3.62 9.48 -16.46
C VAL A 269 4.39 10.61 -17.11
N ARG A 270 5.62 10.39 -17.59
CA ARG A 270 6.39 11.42 -18.31
C ARG A 270 5.67 11.89 -19.58
N LEU A 271 5.02 10.99 -20.30
CA LEU A 271 4.29 11.32 -21.52
C LEU A 271 2.97 12.07 -21.22
N ILE A 272 2.24 11.60 -20.21
CA ILE A 272 0.86 12.04 -19.95
C ILE A 272 0.81 13.24 -19.00
N ALA A 273 1.60 13.26 -17.93
CA ALA A 273 1.53 14.28 -16.88
C ALA A 273 1.68 15.72 -17.41
N PRO A 274 2.66 16.06 -18.27
CA PRO A 274 2.79 17.42 -18.78
C PRO A 274 1.58 17.85 -19.62
N ARG A 275 0.95 16.92 -20.32
CA ARG A 275 -0.26 17.18 -21.12
C ARG A 275 -1.45 17.44 -20.21
N LEU A 276 -1.67 16.60 -19.20
CA LEU A 276 -2.73 16.78 -18.21
C LEU A 276 -2.57 18.09 -17.44
N PHE A 277 -1.34 18.43 -17.01
CA PHE A 277 -1.07 19.69 -16.32
C PHE A 277 -1.40 20.88 -17.22
N ARG A 278 -1.01 20.84 -18.49
CA ARG A 278 -1.32 21.89 -19.47
C ARG A 278 -2.82 22.04 -19.71
N VAL A 279 -3.56 20.94 -19.83
CA VAL A 279 -5.02 20.95 -19.96
C VAL A 279 -5.68 21.64 -18.76
N GLY A 280 -5.15 21.42 -17.56
CA GLY A 280 -5.60 22.13 -16.34
C GLY A 280 -5.08 23.55 -16.19
N GLY A 281 -4.36 24.10 -17.18
CA GLY A 281 -3.79 25.45 -17.14
C GLY A 281 -2.52 25.58 -16.30
N VAL A 282 -1.87 24.47 -15.95
CA VAL A 282 -0.65 24.44 -15.14
C VAL A 282 0.56 24.20 -16.02
N LYS A 283 1.63 24.99 -15.81
CA LYS A 283 2.95 24.75 -16.42
C LYS A 283 3.85 24.06 -15.42
N LEU A 284 4.57 23.04 -15.90
CA LEU A 284 5.55 22.29 -15.11
C LEU A 284 6.91 22.42 -15.77
N SER A 285 7.90 22.93 -15.03
CA SER A 285 9.27 23.04 -15.51
C SER A 285 9.89 21.64 -15.67
N PRO A 286 10.87 21.47 -16.58
CA PRO A 286 11.57 20.19 -16.72
C PRO A 286 12.23 19.68 -15.43
N PRO A 287 12.85 20.52 -14.58
CA PRO A 287 13.36 20.10 -13.27
C PRO A 287 12.25 19.62 -12.32
N ALA A 288 11.12 20.33 -12.24
CA ALA A 288 10.00 19.92 -11.41
C ALA A 288 9.38 18.60 -11.89
N LEU A 289 9.25 18.41 -13.21
CA LEU A 289 8.83 17.12 -13.77
C LEU A 289 9.80 16.00 -13.38
N THR A 290 11.11 16.24 -13.48
CA THR A 290 12.13 15.26 -13.09
C THR A 290 12.00 14.91 -11.60
N GLY A 291 11.88 15.91 -10.72
CA GLY A 291 11.70 15.72 -9.29
C GLY A 291 10.43 14.93 -8.96
N LEU A 292 9.32 15.25 -9.62
CA LEU A 292 8.06 14.54 -9.46
C LEU A 292 8.16 13.07 -9.90
N LEU A 293 8.75 12.82 -11.07
CA LEU A 293 8.95 11.45 -11.57
C LEU A 293 9.86 10.64 -10.65
N LEU A 294 10.90 11.25 -10.07
CA LEU A 294 11.76 10.58 -9.07
C LEU A 294 10.97 10.23 -7.80
N ILE A 295 10.14 11.14 -7.30
CA ILE A 295 9.28 10.89 -6.13
C ILE A 295 8.31 9.74 -6.39
N ILE A 296 7.67 9.72 -7.56
CA ILE A 296 6.75 8.65 -7.97
C ILE A 296 7.52 7.33 -8.07
N TYR A 297 8.66 7.31 -8.76
CA TYR A 297 9.44 6.10 -8.98
C TYR A 297 9.94 5.49 -7.68
N VAL A 298 10.49 6.33 -6.81
CA VAL A 298 11.07 5.87 -5.55
C VAL A 298 9.97 5.47 -4.57
N GLY A 299 8.90 6.26 -4.47
CA GLY A 299 7.72 5.87 -3.68
C GLY A 299 7.18 4.52 -4.10
N TYR A 300 7.10 4.29 -5.42
CA TYR A 300 6.71 3.02 -6.00
C TYR A 300 7.68 1.90 -5.63
N LEU A 301 8.98 2.09 -5.83
CA LEU A 301 9.98 1.08 -5.51
C LEU A 301 9.93 0.70 -4.03
N LEU A 302 9.93 1.67 -3.12
CA LEU A 302 9.91 1.41 -1.67
C LEU A 302 8.68 0.60 -1.25
N LYS A 303 7.50 0.91 -1.82
CA LYS A 303 6.25 0.21 -1.51
C LYS A 303 6.20 -1.16 -2.16
N ALA A 304 6.44 -1.24 -3.46
CA ALA A 304 6.35 -2.46 -4.23
C ALA A 304 7.42 -3.48 -3.81
N SER A 305 8.66 -3.06 -3.55
CA SER A 305 9.74 -3.96 -3.15
C SER A 305 9.47 -4.65 -1.81
N GLY A 306 8.86 -3.94 -0.86
CA GLY A 306 8.40 -4.51 0.40
C GLY A 306 7.21 -5.45 0.20
N LEU A 307 6.20 -5.02 -0.56
CA LEU A 307 4.98 -5.80 -0.83
C LEU A 307 5.24 -7.11 -1.56
N VAL A 308 6.28 -7.17 -2.39
CA VAL A 308 6.64 -8.38 -3.15
C VAL A 308 7.70 -9.23 -2.44
N TRP A 309 8.15 -8.82 -1.25
CA TRP A 309 9.07 -9.62 -0.45
C TRP A 309 8.44 -11.01 -0.15
N PRO A 310 9.18 -12.13 -0.27
CA PRO A 310 8.60 -13.47 -0.22
C PRO A 310 7.86 -13.80 1.07
N SER A 311 8.35 -13.31 2.20
CA SER A 311 7.70 -13.48 3.49
C SER A 311 6.71 -12.37 3.83
N PHE A 312 6.52 -11.36 3.00
CA PHE A 312 5.54 -10.33 3.30
C PHE A 312 4.13 -10.82 2.99
N LEU A 313 3.23 -10.72 3.98
CA LEU A 313 1.83 -11.08 3.85
C LEU A 313 0.96 -9.91 4.29
N PRO A 314 0.33 -9.21 3.35
CA PRO A 314 -0.68 -8.24 3.70
C PRO A 314 -1.93 -8.95 4.24
N ILE A 315 -2.48 -8.46 5.36
CA ILE A 315 -3.56 -9.13 6.11
C ILE A 315 -4.78 -9.47 5.24
N ASP A 316 -5.33 -8.46 4.56
CA ASP A 316 -6.62 -8.57 3.87
C ASP A 316 -6.49 -8.98 2.39
N ILE A 317 -5.26 -9.15 1.87
CA ILE A 317 -5.07 -9.32 0.42
C ILE A 317 -5.72 -10.61 -0.09
N GLU A 318 -5.57 -11.71 0.64
CA GLU A 318 -6.13 -12.99 0.25
C GLU A 318 -7.65 -12.97 0.34
N TRP A 319 -8.18 -12.34 1.39
CA TRP A 319 -9.62 -12.14 1.55
C TRP A 319 -10.20 -11.37 0.36
N HIS A 320 -9.54 -10.29 -0.09
CA HIS A 320 -9.97 -9.56 -1.27
C HIS A 320 -9.85 -10.40 -2.56
N MET A 321 -8.71 -11.07 -2.77
CA MET A 321 -8.48 -11.83 -4.00
C MET A 321 -9.37 -13.07 -4.11
N GLU A 322 -9.79 -13.65 -2.99
CA GLU A 322 -10.84 -14.67 -2.95
C GLU A 322 -12.17 -14.13 -3.50
N LYS A 323 -12.57 -12.88 -3.19
CA LYS A 323 -13.78 -12.29 -3.77
C LYS A 323 -13.64 -12.06 -5.27
N THR A 324 -12.45 -11.64 -5.72
CA THR A 324 -12.13 -11.54 -7.15
C THR A 324 -12.25 -12.90 -7.85
N ARG A 325 -11.74 -13.98 -7.24
CA ARG A 325 -11.90 -15.36 -7.76
C ARG A 325 -13.35 -15.79 -7.85
N ARG A 326 -14.20 -15.42 -6.88
CA ARG A 326 -15.64 -15.68 -6.95
C ARG A 326 -16.27 -15.02 -8.17
N ILE A 327 -15.93 -13.77 -8.46
CA ILE A 327 -16.41 -13.07 -9.66
C ILE A 327 -15.94 -13.78 -10.93
N LEU A 328 -14.66 -14.15 -11.02
CA LEU A 328 -14.11 -14.91 -12.15
C LEU A 328 -14.79 -16.28 -12.32
N ALA A 329 -15.29 -16.88 -11.24
CA ALA A 329 -16.07 -18.12 -11.25
C ALA A 329 -17.57 -17.91 -11.54
N GLY A 330 -17.99 -16.71 -11.97
CA GLY A 330 -19.40 -16.41 -12.28
C GLY A 330 -20.28 -16.14 -11.06
N ARG A 331 -19.70 -15.98 -9.86
CA ARG A 331 -20.43 -15.84 -8.59
C ARG A 331 -20.55 -14.39 -8.11
N LEU A 332 -20.72 -13.44 -9.05
CA LEU A 332 -20.86 -12.01 -8.74
C LEU A 332 -22.09 -11.72 -7.85
N ALA A 333 -23.18 -12.47 -8.05
CA ALA A 333 -24.40 -12.32 -7.25
C ALA A 333 -24.15 -12.53 -5.74
N GLU A 334 -23.17 -13.36 -5.37
CA GLU A 334 -22.76 -13.56 -3.96
C GLU A 334 -22.15 -12.30 -3.34
N LEU A 335 -21.76 -11.28 -4.11
CA LEU A 335 -21.14 -10.05 -3.61
C LEU A 335 -21.98 -8.80 -3.86
N TRP A 336 -22.93 -8.88 -4.79
CA TRP A 336 -23.71 -7.75 -5.26
C TRP A 336 -24.97 -7.50 -4.43
N ARG A 337 -25.64 -8.55 -3.96
CA ARG A 337 -26.96 -8.44 -3.33
C ARG A 337 -26.87 -7.96 -1.88
N ALA A 338 -27.80 -7.10 -1.45
CA ALA A 338 -27.84 -6.57 -0.09
C ALA A 338 -27.94 -7.64 1.03
N ASP A 339 -28.47 -8.82 0.72
CA ASP A 339 -28.54 -9.98 1.63
C ASP A 339 -27.26 -10.82 1.68
N SER A 340 -26.22 -10.41 0.95
CA SER A 340 -24.96 -11.14 0.91
C SER A 340 -24.22 -11.14 2.26
N PRO A 341 -23.68 -12.31 2.69
CA PRO A 341 -22.75 -12.39 3.82
C PRO A 341 -21.49 -11.52 3.66
N PHE A 342 -21.16 -11.11 2.43
CA PHE A 342 -20.05 -10.21 2.15
C PHE A 342 -20.16 -8.89 2.92
N HIS A 343 -21.34 -8.27 2.94
CA HIS A 343 -21.54 -6.98 3.63
C HIS A 343 -21.44 -7.12 5.15
N GLN A 344 -21.78 -8.30 5.69
CA GLN A 344 -21.66 -8.60 7.12
C GLN A 344 -20.22 -8.95 7.52
N SER A 345 -19.46 -9.57 6.62
CA SER A 345 -18.09 -10.04 6.89
C SER A 345 -17.08 -8.92 7.13
N VAL A 346 -17.40 -7.69 6.74
CA VAL A 346 -16.58 -6.49 6.97
C VAL A 346 -17.00 -5.69 8.20
N MET A 347 -18.07 -6.11 8.88
CA MET A 347 -18.58 -5.45 10.09
C MET A 347 -17.93 -6.07 11.34
N PRO A 348 -17.54 -5.26 12.34
CA PRO A 348 -17.00 -5.77 13.60
C PRO A 348 -17.88 -6.85 14.22
N THR A 349 -17.26 -7.88 14.79
CA THR A 349 -17.98 -8.94 15.54
C THR A 349 -18.63 -8.40 16.80
N LEU A 350 -18.06 -7.33 17.38
CA LEU A 350 -18.53 -6.66 18.58
C LEU A 350 -19.90 -5.97 18.41
N TRP A 351 -20.36 -5.74 17.18
CA TRP A 351 -21.65 -5.07 16.90
C TRP A 351 -22.87 -6.00 17.04
N GLY A 352 -22.71 -7.15 17.69
CA GLY A 352 -23.81 -8.09 17.97
C GLY A 352 -24.30 -8.88 16.75
N SER A 353 -25.46 -9.52 16.90
CA SER A 353 -26.11 -10.34 15.88
C SER A 353 -26.95 -9.52 14.89
N ASP A 354 -27.53 -8.39 15.32
CA ASP A 354 -28.28 -7.46 14.47
C ASP A 354 -27.39 -6.29 14.00
N LYS A 355 -26.35 -6.64 13.25
CA LYS A 355 -25.36 -5.65 12.79
C LYS A 355 -25.98 -4.67 11.80
N PRO A 356 -25.56 -3.38 11.83
CA PRO A 356 -25.94 -2.43 10.79
C PRO A 356 -25.45 -2.91 9.42
N VAL A 357 -26.21 -2.58 8.39
CA VAL A 357 -25.89 -2.92 7.00
C VAL A 357 -25.16 -1.75 6.37
N ILE A 358 -23.85 -1.87 6.23
CA ILE A 358 -23.03 -0.89 5.50
C ILE A 358 -22.80 -1.43 4.08
N PRO A 359 -23.17 -0.68 3.03
CA PRO A 359 -23.12 -1.15 1.66
C PRO A 359 -21.67 -1.22 1.15
N TYR A 360 -21.01 -2.35 1.44
CA TYR A 360 -19.68 -2.63 0.90
C TYR A 360 -19.80 -2.98 -0.57
N THR A 361 -19.10 -2.23 -1.43
CA THR A 361 -19.25 -2.31 -2.88
C THR A 361 -18.30 -3.35 -3.51
N PRO A 362 -18.76 -4.16 -4.48
CA PRO A 362 -17.93 -5.14 -5.19
C PRO A 362 -17.14 -4.55 -6.36
N PHE A 363 -17.27 -3.26 -6.67
CA PHE A 363 -16.68 -2.67 -7.89
C PHE A 363 -15.15 -2.74 -7.91
N TYR A 364 -14.48 -2.62 -6.75
CA TYR A 364 -13.04 -2.88 -6.69
C TYR A 364 -12.71 -4.33 -7.11
N HIS A 365 -13.48 -5.30 -6.61
CA HIS A 365 -13.27 -6.71 -6.93
C HIS A 365 -13.54 -6.99 -8.41
N MET A 366 -14.57 -6.37 -8.97
CA MET A 366 -14.83 -6.41 -10.43
C MET A 366 -13.64 -5.83 -11.21
N PHE A 367 -13.16 -4.65 -10.82
CA PHE A 367 -11.98 -4.03 -11.45
C PHE A 367 -10.74 -4.93 -11.36
N SER A 368 -10.50 -5.57 -10.21
CA SER A 368 -9.34 -6.45 -10.00
C SER A 368 -9.34 -7.72 -10.86
N THR A 369 -10.46 -8.08 -11.49
CA THR A 369 -10.51 -9.24 -12.41
C THR A 369 -9.58 -9.07 -13.61
N ILE A 370 -9.26 -7.82 -14.02
CA ILE A 370 -8.31 -7.55 -15.10
C ILE A 370 -6.92 -8.13 -14.80
N TRP A 371 -6.58 -8.35 -13.52
CA TRP A 371 -5.29 -8.91 -13.13
C TRP A 371 -5.16 -10.40 -13.42
N ALA A 372 -6.27 -11.09 -13.71
CA ALA A 372 -6.26 -12.51 -14.07
C ALA A 372 -5.60 -12.79 -15.43
N ILE A 373 -5.41 -11.77 -16.27
CA ILE A 373 -4.69 -11.91 -17.55
C ILE A 373 -3.18 -12.08 -17.38
N LEU A 374 -2.66 -11.78 -16.18
CA LEU A 374 -1.23 -11.80 -15.91
C LEU A 374 -0.79 -13.22 -15.51
N PRO A 375 0.43 -13.63 -15.88
CA PRO A 375 0.89 -15.01 -15.69
C PRO A 375 1.28 -15.35 -14.23
N TRP A 376 0.93 -14.49 -13.26
CA TRP A 376 1.27 -14.66 -11.85
C TRP A 376 0.02 -14.53 -10.96
N ARG A 377 0.18 -14.86 -9.67
CA ARG A 377 -0.93 -14.87 -8.69
C ARG A 377 -1.61 -13.50 -8.56
N LEU A 378 -2.94 -13.50 -8.43
CA LEU A 378 -3.74 -12.28 -8.24
C LEU A 378 -3.24 -11.41 -7.09
N GLU A 379 -2.80 -12.01 -5.98
CA GLU A 379 -2.23 -11.29 -4.83
C GLU A 379 -0.99 -10.47 -5.22
N THR A 380 -0.12 -11.03 -6.06
CA THR A 380 1.09 -10.34 -6.53
C THR A 380 0.72 -9.16 -7.41
N SER A 381 -0.25 -9.32 -8.31
CA SER A 381 -0.81 -8.22 -9.09
C SER A 381 -1.39 -7.13 -8.19
N ALA A 382 -2.27 -7.50 -7.26
CA ALA A 382 -2.95 -6.58 -6.38
C ALA A 382 -1.97 -5.73 -5.57
N ASN A 383 -0.91 -6.35 -5.05
CA ASN A 383 0.18 -5.68 -4.36
C ASN A 383 0.93 -4.68 -5.27
N ILE A 384 1.40 -5.13 -6.44
CA ILE A 384 2.17 -4.28 -7.36
C ILE A 384 1.32 -3.10 -7.85
N PHE A 385 0.09 -3.35 -8.30
CA PHE A 385 -0.78 -2.29 -8.82
C PHE A 385 -1.32 -1.38 -7.72
N SER A 386 -1.52 -1.88 -6.50
CA SER A 386 -1.84 -1.02 -5.37
C SER A 386 -0.72 -0.01 -5.09
N ALA A 387 0.55 -0.44 -5.16
CA ALA A 387 1.69 0.46 -5.03
C ALA A 387 1.79 1.46 -6.20
N VAL A 388 1.47 1.05 -7.43
CA VAL A 388 1.38 1.96 -8.59
C VAL A 388 0.34 3.05 -8.32
N ILE A 389 -0.88 2.65 -7.95
CA ILE A 389 -2.00 3.55 -7.71
C ILE A 389 -1.68 4.55 -6.59
N ASP A 390 -1.14 4.09 -5.46
CA ASP A 390 -0.75 5.01 -4.38
C ASP A 390 0.38 5.98 -4.80
N SER A 391 1.37 5.48 -5.55
CA SER A 391 2.51 6.29 -6.01
C SER A 391 2.15 7.33 -7.07
N LEU A 392 0.93 7.30 -7.62
CA LEU A 392 0.41 8.34 -8.50
C LEU A 392 -0.21 9.52 -7.74
N ARG A 393 -0.54 9.40 -6.45
CA ARG A 393 -1.14 10.51 -5.68
C ARG A 393 -0.27 11.78 -5.56
N PRO A 394 1.07 11.70 -5.49
CA PRO A 394 1.94 12.88 -5.60
C PRO A 394 1.69 13.73 -6.86
N LEU A 395 1.29 13.12 -7.98
CA LEU A 395 0.93 13.83 -9.21
C LEU A 395 -0.24 14.81 -8.97
N PHE A 396 -1.28 14.32 -8.29
CA PHE A 396 -2.48 15.08 -7.95
C PHE A 396 -2.19 16.20 -6.96
N ILE A 397 -1.38 15.90 -5.93
CA ILE A 397 -0.94 16.90 -4.94
C ILE A 397 -0.15 18.01 -5.63
N CYS A 398 0.81 17.66 -6.49
CA CYS A 398 1.59 18.65 -7.23
C CYS A 398 0.71 19.51 -8.13
N PHE A 399 -0.22 18.89 -8.86
CA PHE A 399 -1.16 19.60 -9.71
C PHE A 399 -1.98 20.62 -8.91
N MET A 400 -2.60 20.22 -7.80
CA MET A 400 -3.41 21.12 -6.97
C MET A 400 -2.59 22.29 -6.42
N VAL A 401 -1.41 22.02 -5.87
CA VAL A 401 -0.53 23.08 -5.32
C VAL A 401 -0.19 24.12 -6.41
N LEU A 402 0.16 23.67 -7.61
CA LEU A 402 0.45 24.56 -8.72
C LEU A 402 -0.80 25.29 -9.25
N LYS A 403 -1.95 24.60 -9.35
CA LYS A 403 -3.21 25.19 -9.81
C LYS A 403 -3.68 26.31 -8.88
N PHE A 404 -3.41 26.22 -7.58
CA PHE A 404 -3.65 27.29 -6.61
C PHE A 404 -2.60 28.44 -6.65
N GLY A 405 -1.63 28.40 -7.56
CA GLY A 405 -0.64 29.48 -7.74
C GLY A 405 0.49 29.47 -6.70
N PHE A 406 0.78 28.33 -6.09
CA PHE A 406 2.01 28.14 -5.31
C PHE A 406 3.19 27.72 -6.19
N ARG A 407 4.40 27.77 -5.64
CA ARG A 407 5.64 27.49 -6.36
C ARG A 407 5.83 25.98 -6.58
N GLU A 408 6.58 25.61 -7.61
CA GLU A 408 6.96 24.22 -7.89
C GLU A 408 7.65 23.55 -6.71
N ARG A 409 8.46 24.29 -5.94
CA ARG A 409 9.08 23.78 -4.73
C ARG A 409 8.04 23.30 -3.70
N ALA A 410 6.96 24.06 -3.48
CA ALA A 410 5.88 23.64 -2.59
C ALA A 410 5.21 22.36 -3.09
N ALA A 411 4.98 22.27 -4.40
CA ALA A 411 4.37 21.10 -5.04
C ALA A 411 5.23 19.84 -4.83
N ILE A 412 6.54 19.94 -5.11
CA ILE A 412 7.46 18.82 -4.96
C ILE A 412 7.62 18.40 -3.50
N VAL A 413 7.74 19.35 -2.56
CA VAL A 413 7.79 19.02 -1.14
C VAL A 413 6.51 18.32 -0.69
N GLY A 414 5.33 18.80 -1.11
CA GLY A 414 4.08 18.13 -0.80
C GLY A 414 4.02 16.71 -1.37
N GLY A 415 4.43 16.52 -2.63
CA GLY A 415 4.53 15.19 -3.22
C GLY A 415 5.49 14.26 -2.45
N LEU A 416 6.65 14.77 -2.03
CA LEU A 416 7.64 14.02 -1.26
C LEU A 416 7.09 13.61 0.12
N VAL A 417 6.48 14.56 0.83
CA VAL A 417 5.87 14.31 2.14
C VAL A 417 4.83 13.21 2.03
N TYR A 418 3.91 13.29 1.06
CA TYR A 418 2.93 12.23 0.83
C TYR A 418 3.58 10.86 0.63
N THR A 419 4.60 10.79 -0.23
CA THR A 419 5.29 9.55 -0.55
C THR A 419 5.95 8.90 0.67
N LEU A 420 6.46 9.70 1.61
CA LEU A 420 7.22 9.23 2.77
C LEU A 420 6.38 9.03 4.04
N ILE A 421 5.11 9.45 4.08
CA ILE A 421 4.24 9.25 5.25
C ILE A 421 4.09 7.73 5.54
N PRO A 422 4.49 7.26 6.74
CA PRO A 422 4.41 5.84 7.13
C PRO A 422 3.02 5.22 7.00
N ALA A 423 1.97 6.01 7.22
CA ALA A 423 0.59 5.57 7.07
C ALA A 423 0.27 5.01 5.66
N THR A 424 0.94 5.49 4.60
CA THR A 424 0.76 4.93 3.25
C THR A 424 1.26 3.49 3.18
N PHE A 425 2.34 3.17 3.89
CA PHE A 425 2.89 1.82 3.98
C PHE A 425 2.07 0.92 4.89
N LEU A 426 1.48 1.47 5.95
CA LEU A 426 0.58 0.73 6.83
C LEU A 426 -0.67 0.22 6.09
N LEU A 427 -1.27 1.05 5.22
CA LEU A 427 -2.39 0.62 4.37
C LEU A 427 -2.01 -0.58 3.48
N HIS A 428 -0.80 -0.54 2.92
CA HIS A 428 -0.25 -1.64 2.14
C HIS A 428 -0.01 -2.89 3.00
N ALA A 429 0.48 -2.73 4.22
CA ALA A 429 0.67 -3.83 5.16
C ALA A 429 -0.61 -4.49 5.65
N TRP A 430 -1.70 -3.76 5.70
CA TRP A 430 -3.01 -4.36 5.94
C TRP A 430 -3.59 -5.05 4.72
N GLY A 431 -3.02 -4.86 3.52
CA GLY A 431 -3.62 -5.40 2.29
C GLY A 431 -4.91 -4.71 1.89
N ASN A 432 -5.20 -3.53 2.45
CA ASN A 432 -6.44 -2.79 2.25
C ASN A 432 -6.44 -2.03 0.92
N THR A 433 -6.34 -2.81 -0.15
CA THR A 433 -6.27 -2.39 -1.54
C THR A 433 -7.54 -1.67 -2.02
N PRO A 434 -8.78 -2.01 -1.61
CA PRO A 434 -9.96 -1.22 -1.96
C PRO A 434 -9.91 0.19 -1.38
N THR A 435 -9.44 0.35 -0.13
CA THR A 435 -9.29 1.69 0.49
C THR A 435 -8.26 2.52 -0.25
N THR A 436 -7.13 1.91 -0.61
CA THR A 436 -6.06 2.59 -1.37
C THR A 436 -6.56 3.06 -2.73
N ASN A 437 -7.35 2.25 -3.43
CA ASN A 437 -7.94 2.65 -4.71
C ASN A 437 -9.07 3.69 -4.52
N GLY A 438 -9.93 3.53 -3.52
CA GLY A 438 -10.99 4.49 -3.20
C GLY A 438 -10.45 5.89 -2.89
N MET A 439 -9.36 5.96 -2.13
CA MET A 439 -8.69 7.23 -1.83
C MET A 439 -8.03 7.83 -3.07
N TRP A 440 -7.54 7.02 -4.00
CA TRP A 440 -7.03 7.51 -5.28
C TRP A 440 -8.16 8.11 -6.14
N TRP A 441 -9.30 7.43 -6.26
CA TRP A 441 -10.48 7.95 -6.96
C TRP A 441 -11.02 9.23 -6.33
N SER A 442 -11.11 9.28 -4.99
CA SER A 442 -11.47 10.47 -4.23
C SER A 442 -10.53 11.65 -4.54
N LEU A 443 -9.21 11.41 -4.47
CA LEU A 443 -8.23 12.44 -4.77
C LEU A 443 -8.27 12.89 -6.23
N LEU A 444 -8.52 11.98 -7.17
CA LEU A 444 -8.74 12.32 -8.58
C LEU A 444 -9.98 13.20 -8.76
N ALA A 445 -11.10 12.87 -8.13
CA ALA A 445 -12.33 13.68 -8.17
C ALA A 445 -12.08 15.10 -7.62
N ILE A 446 -11.38 15.21 -6.48
CA ILE A 446 -10.99 16.50 -5.89
C ILE A 446 -10.05 17.28 -6.82
N THR A 447 -9.08 16.60 -7.44
CA THR A 447 -8.12 17.22 -8.36
C THR A 447 -8.81 17.74 -9.63
N LEU A 448 -9.78 16.98 -10.16
CA LEU A 448 -10.59 17.41 -11.29
C LEU A 448 -11.51 18.58 -10.94
N LEU A 449 -12.10 18.59 -9.75
CA LEU A 449 -12.83 19.75 -9.24
C LEU A 449 -11.93 21.00 -9.27
N VAL A 450 -10.71 20.90 -8.74
CA VAL A 450 -9.74 22.01 -8.74
C VAL A 450 -9.29 22.41 -10.15
N GLY A 451 -9.03 21.44 -11.01
CA GLY A 451 -8.55 21.68 -12.38
C GLY A 451 -9.60 22.30 -13.30
N CYS A 452 -10.84 21.85 -13.18
CA CYS A 452 -11.94 22.24 -14.05
C CYS A 452 -12.84 23.33 -13.46
N TRP A 453 -12.62 23.76 -12.20
CA TRP A 453 -13.47 24.69 -11.44
C TRP A 453 -13.99 25.88 -12.25
N GLU A 454 -13.07 26.57 -12.92
CA GLU A 454 -13.34 27.80 -13.69
C GLU A 454 -14.21 27.54 -14.93
N HIS A 455 -14.26 26.29 -15.41
CA HIS A 455 -14.89 25.90 -16.66
C HIS A 455 -16.12 25.00 -16.47
N LEU A 456 -16.56 24.73 -15.22
CA LEU A 456 -17.68 23.83 -14.95
C LEU A 456 -19.00 24.29 -15.57
N THR A 457 -19.18 25.59 -15.78
CA THR A 457 -20.37 26.17 -16.43
C THR A 457 -20.26 26.27 -17.94
N GLU A 458 -19.04 26.37 -18.47
CA GLU A 458 -18.78 26.69 -19.88
C GLU A 458 -18.49 25.45 -20.72
N GLN A 459 -17.81 24.45 -20.14
CA GLN A 459 -17.34 23.28 -20.86
C GLN A 459 -18.07 22.01 -20.42
N ARG A 460 -18.99 21.54 -21.27
CA ARG A 460 -19.82 20.33 -21.02
C ARG A 460 -18.98 19.09 -20.69
N TRP A 461 -17.81 18.93 -21.31
CA TRP A 461 -16.93 17.79 -21.06
C TRP A 461 -16.33 17.78 -19.65
N SER A 462 -15.92 18.93 -19.12
CA SER A 462 -15.39 19.07 -17.76
C SER A 462 -16.43 18.64 -16.72
N TRP A 463 -17.68 19.06 -16.94
CA TRP A 463 -18.83 18.67 -16.12
C TRP A 463 -19.09 17.16 -16.19
N LEU A 464 -19.12 16.59 -17.39
CA LEU A 464 -19.38 15.16 -17.61
C LEU A 464 -18.28 14.28 -17.01
N ILE A 465 -17.01 14.63 -17.22
CA ILE A 465 -15.88 13.89 -16.66
C ILE A 465 -15.93 13.91 -15.13
N LEU A 466 -16.17 15.06 -14.51
CA LEU A 466 -16.28 15.14 -13.05
C LEU A 466 -17.46 14.31 -12.53
N LEU A 467 -18.62 14.33 -13.20
CA LEU A 467 -19.77 13.47 -12.88
C LEU A 467 -19.40 11.98 -12.92
N LEU A 468 -18.78 11.53 -14.02
CA LEU A 468 -18.40 10.11 -14.19
C LEU A 468 -17.38 9.67 -13.14
N ILE A 469 -16.37 10.50 -12.87
CA ILE A 469 -15.32 10.18 -11.89
C ILE A 469 -15.87 10.22 -10.46
N LEU A 470 -16.76 11.16 -10.13
CA LEU A 470 -17.41 11.21 -8.83
C LEU A 470 -18.35 10.01 -8.64
N THR A 471 -19.09 9.62 -9.67
CA THR A 471 -19.92 8.40 -9.67
C THR A 471 -19.07 7.15 -9.46
N ALA A 472 -17.95 7.04 -10.19
CA ALA A 472 -16.99 5.95 -10.01
C ALA A 472 -16.41 5.95 -8.58
N THR A 473 -16.04 7.11 -8.04
CA THR A 473 -15.56 7.24 -6.64
C THR A 473 -16.58 6.71 -5.65
N MET A 474 -17.86 7.03 -5.84
CA MET A 474 -18.93 6.54 -4.99
C MET A 474 -19.10 5.03 -5.09
N LEU A 475 -19.04 4.48 -6.31
CA LEU A 475 -19.18 3.04 -6.54
C LEU A 475 -17.94 2.25 -6.12
N PHE A 476 -16.74 2.82 -6.11
CA PHE A 476 -15.51 2.03 -5.95
C PHE A 476 -15.25 1.62 -4.51
N TYR A 477 -15.52 2.52 -3.55
CA TYR A 477 -15.32 2.23 -2.13
C TYR A 477 -16.19 3.11 -1.23
N ALA A 478 -17.02 2.48 -0.39
CA ALA A 478 -18.09 3.14 0.36
C ALA A 478 -17.61 4.23 1.33
N VAL A 479 -16.48 4.02 2.03
CA VAL A 479 -16.00 5.02 3.00
C VAL A 479 -15.52 6.29 2.28
N THR A 480 -14.79 6.13 1.18
CA THR A 480 -14.33 7.28 0.39
C THR A 480 -15.47 7.93 -0.37
N ALA A 481 -16.54 7.18 -0.69
CA ALA A 481 -17.79 7.75 -1.18
C ALA A 481 -18.35 8.75 -0.18
N VAL A 482 -18.53 8.34 1.09
CA VAL A 482 -19.03 9.21 2.17
C VAL A 482 -18.14 10.43 2.35
N PHE A 483 -16.82 10.25 2.50
CA PHE A 483 -15.91 11.39 2.69
C PHE A 483 -15.89 12.36 1.52
N THR A 484 -15.90 11.86 0.27
CA THR A 484 -15.90 12.71 -0.92
C THR A 484 -17.23 13.45 -1.06
N THR A 485 -18.36 12.78 -0.83
CA THR A 485 -19.69 13.42 -0.83
C THR A 485 -19.76 14.55 0.19
N LEU A 486 -19.32 14.28 1.44
CA LEU A 486 -19.29 15.30 2.49
C LEU A 486 -18.35 16.45 2.14
N LEU A 487 -17.21 16.17 1.51
CA LEU A 487 -16.27 17.21 1.08
C LEU A 487 -16.90 18.11 0.02
N PHE A 488 -17.56 17.54 -0.99
CA PHE A 488 -18.23 18.32 -2.02
C PHE A 488 -19.38 19.14 -1.42
N MET A 489 -20.17 18.59 -0.49
CA MET A 489 -21.18 19.36 0.25
C MET A 489 -20.56 20.50 1.06
N GLY A 490 -19.46 20.24 1.76
CA GLY A 490 -18.73 21.27 2.49
C GLY A 490 -18.21 22.39 1.59
N VAL A 491 -17.69 22.05 0.41
CA VAL A 491 -17.26 23.03 -0.60
C VAL A 491 -18.45 23.87 -1.07
N ILE A 492 -19.57 23.24 -1.40
CA ILE A 492 -20.81 23.93 -1.80
C ILE A 492 -21.24 24.93 -0.71
N ILE A 493 -21.37 24.47 0.54
CA ILE A 493 -21.76 25.30 1.69
C ILE A 493 -20.76 26.45 1.87
N GLY A 494 -19.46 26.15 1.85
CA GLY A 494 -18.41 27.16 1.99
C GLY A 494 -18.48 28.24 0.91
N LEU A 495 -18.77 27.86 -0.34
CA LEU A 495 -18.96 28.80 -1.44
C LEU A 495 -20.21 29.66 -1.29
N TYR A 496 -21.31 29.11 -0.79
CA TYR A 496 -22.49 29.91 -0.42
C TYR A 496 -22.17 30.91 0.69
N LEU A 497 -21.44 30.50 1.73
CA LEU A 497 -21.04 31.37 2.85
C LEU A 497 -20.15 32.53 2.40
N VAL A 498 -19.29 32.33 1.39
CA VAL A 498 -18.46 33.41 0.82
C VAL A 498 -19.13 34.15 -0.34
N ARG A 499 -20.45 33.97 -0.51
CA ARG A 499 -21.32 34.63 -1.50
C ARG A 499 -20.96 34.34 -2.97
N LEU A 500 -20.61 33.08 -3.27
CA LEU A 500 -20.35 32.57 -4.62
C LEU A 500 -21.36 31.48 -5.07
N PRO A 501 -22.69 31.70 -4.95
CA PRO A 501 -23.70 30.66 -5.21
C PRO A 501 -23.72 30.18 -6.67
N ARG A 502 -23.41 31.08 -7.62
CA ARG A 502 -23.34 30.73 -9.05
C ARG A 502 -22.27 29.70 -9.36
N GLN A 503 -21.17 29.71 -8.61
CA GLN A 503 -20.09 28.74 -8.76
C GLN A 503 -20.41 27.44 -8.00
N ALA A 504 -21.16 27.52 -6.90
CA ALA A 504 -21.57 26.35 -6.12
C ALA A 504 -22.59 25.46 -6.84
N TRP A 505 -23.50 26.06 -7.61
CA TRP A 505 -24.62 25.35 -8.26
C TRP A 505 -24.19 24.19 -9.19
N PRO A 506 -23.22 24.36 -10.11
CA PRO A 506 -22.73 23.26 -10.94
C PRO A 506 -22.21 22.08 -10.12
N ILE A 507 -21.50 22.32 -9.00
CA ILE A 507 -21.02 21.23 -8.13
C ILE A 507 -22.20 20.52 -7.49
N ALA A 508 -23.18 21.27 -6.98
CA ALA A 508 -24.36 20.71 -6.35
C ALA A 508 -25.12 19.79 -7.31
N LEU A 509 -25.29 20.22 -8.56
CA LEU A 509 -25.92 19.42 -9.61
C LEU A 509 -25.12 18.16 -9.94
N ILE A 510 -23.79 18.27 -10.11
CA ILE A 510 -22.91 17.11 -10.36
C ILE A 510 -22.99 16.12 -9.20
N LEU A 511 -22.92 16.61 -7.96
CA LEU A 511 -22.99 15.78 -6.77
C LEU A 511 -24.35 15.06 -6.68
N ALA A 512 -25.46 15.78 -6.86
CA ALA A 512 -26.80 15.21 -6.84
C ALA A 512 -26.96 14.12 -7.89
N LEU A 513 -26.50 14.37 -9.12
CA LEU A 513 -26.57 13.38 -10.20
C LEU A 513 -25.65 12.18 -9.95
N ALA A 514 -24.43 12.38 -9.42
CA ALA A 514 -23.55 11.27 -9.05
C ALA A 514 -24.18 10.38 -7.96
N VAL A 515 -24.85 10.98 -6.97
CA VAL A 515 -25.61 10.25 -5.94
C VAL A 515 -26.77 9.48 -6.56
N ILE A 516 -27.57 10.10 -7.43
CA ILE A 516 -28.69 9.44 -8.12
C ILE A 516 -28.19 8.27 -8.97
N VAL A 517 -27.17 8.48 -9.78
CA VAL A 517 -26.64 7.45 -10.70
C VAL A 517 -26.01 6.30 -9.91
N SER A 518 -25.15 6.58 -8.92
CA SER A 518 -24.57 5.52 -8.08
C SER A 518 -25.62 4.76 -7.28
N THR A 519 -26.69 5.44 -6.84
CA THR A 519 -27.84 4.81 -6.18
C THR A 519 -28.61 3.90 -7.13
N GLY A 520 -28.93 4.38 -8.33
CA GLY A 520 -29.60 3.59 -9.36
C GLY A 520 -28.78 2.37 -9.79
N ILE A 521 -27.45 2.49 -9.84
CA ILE A 521 -26.56 1.38 -10.19
C ILE A 521 -26.48 0.34 -9.06
N TYR A 522 -26.26 0.76 -7.81
CA TYR A 522 -25.90 -0.17 -6.73
C TYR A 522 -26.58 0.08 -5.39
N TYR A 523 -26.74 1.33 -4.94
CA TYR A 523 -27.15 1.59 -3.56
C TYR A 523 -28.66 1.48 -3.28
N TRP A 524 -29.53 1.45 -4.31
CA TRP A 524 -30.98 1.41 -4.12
C TRP A 524 -31.46 0.24 -3.25
N GLN A 525 -30.83 -0.93 -3.39
CA GLN A 525 -31.16 -2.15 -2.62
C GLN A 525 -30.83 -2.05 -1.12
N PHE A 526 -30.01 -1.08 -0.72
CA PHE A 526 -29.63 -0.87 0.69
C PHE A 526 -30.51 0.16 1.40
N ILE A 527 -31.36 0.91 0.68
CA ILE A 527 -32.21 1.95 1.28
C ILE A 527 -33.09 1.37 2.40
N GLY A 528 -33.82 0.28 2.11
CA GLY A 528 -34.67 -0.40 3.10
C GLY A 528 -33.89 -0.89 4.33
N PRO A 529 -32.84 -1.73 4.17
CA PRO A 529 -32.00 -2.17 5.27
C PRO A 529 -31.36 -1.02 6.09
N ILE A 530 -31.00 0.09 5.44
CA ILE A 530 -30.46 1.25 6.14
C ILE A 530 -31.53 1.92 7.03
N LEU A 531 -32.73 2.13 6.50
CA LEU A 531 -33.84 2.75 7.23
C LEU A 531 -34.31 1.89 8.40
N VAL A 532 -34.36 0.57 8.22
CA VAL A 532 -34.94 -0.35 9.22
C VAL A 532 -33.92 -0.84 10.24
N ARG A 533 -32.64 -1.00 9.88
CA ARG A 533 -31.60 -1.55 10.78
C ARG A 533 -30.53 -0.53 11.13
N THR A 534 -29.93 0.09 10.13
CA THR A 534 -28.70 0.89 10.33
C THR A 534 -28.96 2.19 11.08
N ILE A 535 -29.96 2.97 10.66
CA ILE A 535 -30.30 4.24 11.32
C ILE A 535 -30.75 3.99 12.77
N PRO A 536 -31.72 3.09 13.05
CA PRO A 536 -32.11 2.79 14.42
C PRO A 536 -30.94 2.33 15.30
N HIS A 537 -30.07 1.45 14.79
CA HIS A 537 -28.90 0.97 15.52
C HIS A 537 -27.91 2.07 15.91
N PHE A 538 -27.64 3.02 15.01
CA PHE A 538 -26.76 4.15 15.35
C PHE A 538 -27.45 5.15 16.28
N THR A 539 -28.74 5.42 16.10
CA THR A 539 -29.51 6.30 17.00
C THR A 539 -29.52 5.73 18.43
N SER A 540 -29.84 4.45 18.59
CA SER A 540 -29.82 3.79 19.90
C SER A 540 -28.42 3.77 20.53
N SER A 541 -27.39 3.50 19.72
CA SER A 541 -26.00 3.51 20.19
C SER A 541 -25.57 4.90 20.69
N ILE A 542 -25.98 5.98 20.02
CA ILE A 542 -25.68 7.35 20.44
C ILE A 542 -26.40 7.68 21.75
N GLU A 543 -27.69 7.35 21.86
CA GLU A 543 -28.52 7.56 23.05
C GLU A 543 -27.95 6.82 24.27
N GLN A 544 -27.45 5.60 24.07
CA GLN A 544 -26.89 4.76 25.13
C GLN A 544 -25.40 4.98 25.39
N GLY A 545 -24.78 5.96 24.73
CA GLY A 545 -23.37 6.31 24.95
C GLY A 545 -22.36 5.26 24.44
N GLY A 546 -22.72 4.48 23.42
CA GLY A 546 -21.85 3.51 22.75
C GLY A 546 -21.76 2.14 23.44
N LYS A 547 -22.50 1.91 24.53
CA LYS A 547 -22.49 0.64 25.29
C LYS A 547 -22.92 -0.57 24.44
N ASP A 548 -23.88 -0.38 23.54
CA ASP A 548 -24.41 -1.42 22.64
C ASP A 548 -23.43 -1.87 21.54
N LEU A 549 -22.34 -1.13 21.31
CA LEU A 549 -21.34 -1.47 20.29
C LEU A 549 -20.24 -2.41 20.80
N GLY A 550 -20.36 -2.91 22.04
CA GLY A 550 -19.40 -3.84 22.64
C GLY A 550 -18.03 -3.22 22.95
N VAL A 551 -17.93 -1.88 22.92
CA VAL A 551 -16.71 -1.12 23.20
C VAL A 551 -16.85 -0.50 24.57
N THR A 552 -15.94 -0.80 25.49
CA THR A 552 -15.81 -0.04 26.74
C THR A 552 -15.56 1.42 26.40
N PRO A 553 -16.45 2.36 26.78
CA PRO A 553 -16.28 3.77 26.44
C PRO A 553 -14.93 4.25 26.98
N LEU A 554 -14.04 4.68 26.09
CA LEU A 554 -12.79 5.32 26.50
C LEU A 554 -13.15 6.67 27.13
N SER A 555 -12.52 7.01 28.26
CA SER A 555 -12.58 8.37 28.76
C SER A 555 -12.02 9.34 27.71
N TRP A 556 -12.49 10.59 27.69
CA TRP A 556 -11.98 11.62 26.78
C TRP A 556 -10.44 11.71 26.76
N PRO A 557 -9.75 11.71 27.92
CA PRO A 557 -8.28 11.69 27.96
C PRO A 557 -7.67 10.45 27.30
N MET A 558 -8.23 9.26 27.55
CA MET A 558 -7.74 8.02 26.92
C MET A 558 -7.99 8.01 25.41
N TYR A 559 -9.12 8.55 24.95
CA TYR A 559 -9.43 8.67 23.54
C TYR A 559 -8.49 9.64 22.82
N LEU A 560 -8.24 10.81 23.43
CA LEU A 560 -7.26 11.77 22.91
C LEU A 560 -5.88 11.12 22.84
N TRP A 561 -5.47 10.41 23.92
CA TRP A 561 -4.20 9.72 23.95
C TRP A 561 -4.10 8.59 22.92
N LYS A 562 -5.20 7.84 22.66
CA LYS A 562 -5.28 6.87 21.55
C LYS A 562 -4.94 7.55 20.22
N TYR A 563 -5.49 8.72 19.93
CA TYR A 563 -5.22 9.42 18.67
C TYR A 563 -3.84 10.06 18.61
N VAL A 564 -3.33 10.55 19.74
CA VAL A 564 -1.93 10.97 19.86
C VAL A 564 -1.04 9.78 19.48
N TYR A 565 -1.24 8.62 20.10
CA TYR A 565 -0.52 7.39 19.76
C TYR A 565 -0.69 6.96 18.29
N LEU A 566 -1.89 7.05 17.71
CA LEU A 566 -2.10 6.73 16.29
C LEU A 566 -1.36 7.70 15.37
N LEU A 567 -1.36 9.00 15.66
CA LEU A 567 -0.61 9.99 14.89
C LEU A 567 0.90 9.75 14.96
N ASP A 568 1.41 9.24 16.09
CA ASP A 568 2.79 8.81 16.24
C ASP A 568 3.12 7.63 15.33
N ILE A 569 2.38 6.53 15.51
CA ILE A 569 2.56 5.30 14.73
C ILE A 569 2.40 5.57 13.24
N TYR A 570 1.49 6.45 12.85
CA TYR A 570 1.25 6.76 11.44
C TYR A 570 2.25 7.78 10.87
N GLY A 571 3.18 8.30 11.68
CA GLY A 571 4.13 9.33 11.30
C GLY A 571 3.46 10.62 10.85
N MET A 572 2.34 10.98 11.48
CA MET A 572 1.46 12.08 11.04
C MET A 572 1.61 13.36 11.86
N TYR A 573 2.29 13.37 13.03
CA TYR A 573 2.42 14.59 13.83
C TYR A 573 3.01 15.77 13.07
N LEU A 574 4.19 15.55 12.46
CA LEU A 574 4.89 16.61 11.74
C LEU A 574 4.10 17.05 10.49
N PRO A 575 3.63 16.13 9.61
CA PRO A 575 2.77 16.52 8.49
C PRO A 575 1.46 17.21 8.90
N LEU A 576 0.82 16.82 10.01
CA LEU A 576 -0.42 17.43 10.47
C LEU A 576 -0.18 18.86 10.98
N THR A 577 0.82 19.05 11.84
CA THR A 577 1.15 20.36 12.41
C THR A 577 1.60 21.36 11.32
N LEU A 578 2.49 20.93 10.42
CA LEU A 578 2.91 21.73 9.27
C LEU A 578 1.75 21.93 8.28
N GLY A 579 0.89 20.92 8.11
CA GLY A 579 -0.33 20.99 7.34
C GLY A 579 -1.25 22.13 7.79
N ILE A 580 -1.50 22.24 9.10
CA ILE A 580 -2.32 23.31 9.71
C ILE A 580 -1.70 24.68 9.46
N ALA A 581 -0.40 24.84 9.69
CA ALA A 581 0.29 26.10 9.43
C ALA A 581 0.23 26.50 7.94
N GLY A 582 0.41 25.54 7.03
CA GLY A 582 0.34 25.76 5.60
C GLY A 582 -1.06 26.05 5.07
N TRP A 583 -2.08 25.40 5.63
CA TRP A 583 -3.49 25.71 5.37
C TRP A 583 -3.81 27.16 5.74
N TRP A 584 -3.45 27.59 6.94
CA TRP A 584 -3.65 28.97 7.39
C TRP A 584 -2.90 29.97 6.50
N LEU A 585 -1.64 29.69 6.15
CA LEU A 585 -0.87 30.54 5.25
C LEU A 585 -1.51 30.62 3.85
N GLY A 586 -2.04 29.51 3.35
CA GLY A 586 -2.75 29.44 2.08
C GLY A 586 -4.01 30.32 2.08
N ILE A 587 -4.81 30.27 3.14
CA ILE A 587 -5.97 31.17 3.32
C ILE A 587 -5.51 32.63 3.32
N ARG A 588 -4.44 32.97 4.06
CA ARG A 588 -3.93 34.36 4.10
C ARG A 588 -3.46 34.86 2.74
N LYS A 589 -2.84 33.99 1.93
CA LYS A 589 -2.32 34.35 0.61
C LYS A 589 -3.43 34.47 -0.44
N LEU A 590 -4.38 33.53 -0.46
CA LEU A 590 -5.38 33.41 -1.54
C LEU A 590 -6.73 34.04 -1.17
N GLY A 591 -6.96 34.33 0.10
CA GLY A 591 -8.21 34.88 0.61
C GLY A 591 -9.32 33.85 0.77
N THR A 592 -10.38 34.25 1.48
CA THR A 592 -11.52 33.37 1.80
C THR A 592 -12.38 33.02 0.58
N LYS A 593 -12.38 33.87 -0.46
CA LYS A 593 -13.15 33.67 -1.69
C LYS A 593 -12.51 32.71 -2.70
N SER A 594 -11.24 32.32 -2.50
CA SER A 594 -10.59 31.31 -3.35
C SER A 594 -11.13 29.92 -3.05
N LEU A 595 -11.29 29.05 -4.07
CA LEU A 595 -11.69 27.64 -3.91
C LEU A 595 -10.80 26.88 -2.90
N PHE A 596 -9.53 27.28 -2.76
CA PHE A 596 -8.61 26.70 -1.78
C PHE A 596 -9.19 26.69 -0.37
N THR A 597 -9.81 27.80 0.05
CA THR A 597 -10.32 27.99 1.40
C THR A 597 -11.46 27.02 1.74
N PRO A 598 -12.60 27.00 1.03
CA PRO A 598 -13.67 26.05 1.33
C PRO A 598 -13.20 24.61 1.17
N LEU A 599 -12.41 24.27 0.15
CA LEU A 599 -11.91 22.91 -0.05
C LEU A 599 -11.05 22.41 1.13
N MET A 600 -9.97 23.13 1.46
CA MET A 600 -9.06 22.69 2.51
C MET A 600 -9.70 22.75 3.89
N THR A 601 -10.62 23.71 4.12
CA THR A 601 -11.36 23.80 5.38
C THR A 601 -12.34 22.65 5.52
N SER A 602 -13.13 22.34 4.50
CA SER A 602 -14.06 21.21 4.53
C SER A 602 -13.34 19.87 4.72
N TRP A 603 -12.20 19.68 4.07
CA TRP A 603 -11.38 18.47 4.23
C TRP A 603 -10.94 18.27 5.68
N MET A 604 -10.42 19.32 6.33
CA MET A 604 -10.05 19.28 7.75
C MET A 604 -11.26 19.08 8.67
N VAL A 605 -12.35 19.83 8.44
CA VAL A 605 -13.57 19.72 9.23
C VAL A 605 -14.12 18.29 9.20
N ILE A 606 -14.14 17.64 8.04
CA ILE A 606 -14.59 16.24 7.93
C ILE A 606 -13.71 15.31 8.76
N ALA A 607 -12.38 15.47 8.72
CA ALA A 607 -11.48 14.67 9.54
C ALA A 607 -11.74 14.87 11.05
N ILE A 608 -11.98 16.11 11.48
CA ILE A 608 -12.35 16.42 12.88
C ILE A 608 -13.72 15.82 13.23
N LEU A 609 -14.71 15.93 12.35
CA LEU A 609 -16.04 15.36 12.57
C LEU A 609 -15.97 13.85 12.74
N PHE A 610 -15.24 13.14 11.88
CA PHE A 610 -15.08 11.69 12.01
C PHE A 610 -14.20 11.28 13.20
N TRP A 611 -13.25 12.14 13.62
CA TRP A 611 -12.57 11.97 14.90
C TRP A 611 -13.54 12.12 16.08
N LEU A 612 -14.49 13.04 16.04
CA LEU A 612 -15.52 13.17 17.07
C LEU A 612 -16.53 12.00 17.05
N VAL A 613 -16.92 11.53 15.85
CA VAL A 613 -17.77 10.34 15.71
C VAL A 613 -17.04 9.10 16.26
N GLY A 614 -15.75 8.98 15.99
CA GLY A 614 -14.89 7.90 16.49
C GLY A 614 -14.85 7.77 18.02
N PHE A 615 -15.19 8.85 18.74
CA PHE A 615 -15.28 8.85 20.20
C PHE A 615 -16.49 8.05 20.69
N ARG A 616 -17.57 8.02 19.90
CA ARG A 616 -18.83 7.34 20.23
C ARG A 616 -18.99 6.01 19.52
N VAL A 617 -18.41 5.88 18.33
CA VAL A 617 -18.51 4.70 17.47
C VAL A 617 -17.09 4.28 17.11
N ASP A 618 -16.65 3.10 17.53
CA ASP A 618 -15.34 2.60 17.09
C ASP A 618 -15.37 2.35 15.59
N MET A 619 -14.77 3.29 14.86
CA MET A 619 -14.61 3.24 13.41
C MET A 619 -13.13 3.06 13.11
N VAL A 620 -12.82 2.26 12.09
CA VAL A 620 -11.46 2.17 11.55
C VAL A 620 -11.00 3.58 11.15
N ASP A 621 -9.77 3.97 11.52
CA ASP A 621 -9.18 5.32 11.44
C ASP A 621 -8.96 5.88 10.00
N LYS A 622 -9.87 5.57 9.08
CA LYS A 622 -9.83 5.90 7.64
C LYS A 622 -9.76 7.40 7.38
N GLN A 623 -10.27 8.22 8.28
CA GLN A 623 -10.18 9.68 8.21
C GLN A 623 -8.75 10.18 8.29
N LEU A 624 -7.86 9.52 9.05
CA LEU A 624 -6.44 9.88 9.12
C LEU A 624 -5.75 9.65 7.77
N PHE A 625 -5.98 8.48 7.18
CA PHE A 625 -5.45 8.15 5.86
C PHE A 625 -6.01 9.05 4.75
N TRP A 626 -7.29 9.42 4.83
CA TRP A 626 -7.92 10.31 3.86
C TRP A 626 -7.43 11.78 4.00
N LEU A 627 -6.90 12.17 5.17
CA LEU A 627 -6.33 13.48 5.43
C LEU A 627 -4.88 13.64 4.92
N MET A 628 -4.19 12.56 4.55
CA MET A 628 -2.78 12.62 4.12
C MET A 628 -2.51 13.60 2.95
N PRO A 629 -3.32 13.67 1.88
CA PRO A 629 -3.09 14.65 0.81
C PRO A 629 -3.22 16.10 1.30
N TRP A 630 -4.16 16.36 2.21
CA TRP A 630 -4.32 17.67 2.84
C TRP A 630 -3.08 18.06 3.64
N MET A 631 -2.54 17.14 4.45
CA MET A 631 -1.31 17.36 5.23
C MET A 631 -0.13 17.66 4.32
N ALA A 632 0.00 16.90 3.23
CA ALA A 632 1.05 17.05 2.24
C ALA A 632 0.99 18.41 1.52
N ILE A 633 -0.19 18.85 1.09
CA ILE A 633 -0.40 20.16 0.46
C ILE A 633 0.01 21.28 1.42
N GLY A 634 -0.51 21.27 2.65
CA GLY A 634 -0.20 22.29 3.65
C GLY A 634 1.29 22.30 4.01
N THR A 635 1.89 21.12 4.23
CA THR A 635 3.31 20.99 4.52
C THR A 635 4.17 21.58 3.39
N GLY A 636 3.85 21.28 2.13
CA GLY A 636 4.54 21.86 0.98
C GLY A 636 4.50 23.39 0.95
N ILE A 637 3.34 23.98 1.25
CA ILE A 637 3.14 25.43 1.29
C ILE A 637 3.98 26.09 2.40
N ILE A 638 3.92 25.57 3.64
CA ILE A 638 4.65 26.19 4.75
C ILE A 638 6.16 26.03 4.61
N VAL A 639 6.63 24.88 4.12
CA VAL A 639 8.05 24.62 3.90
C VAL A 639 8.62 25.54 2.82
N ASP A 640 7.89 25.73 1.71
CA ASP A 640 8.28 26.68 0.67
C ASP A 640 8.42 28.11 1.23
N TRP A 641 7.51 28.50 2.12
CA TRP A 641 7.58 29.79 2.80
C TRP A 641 8.78 29.88 3.75
N LEU A 642 9.02 28.88 4.61
CA LEU A 642 10.15 28.84 5.54
C LEU A 642 11.49 28.92 4.81
N LEU A 643 11.64 28.20 3.69
CA LEU A 643 12.84 28.23 2.86
C LEU A 643 13.04 29.55 2.12
N ALA A 644 11.98 30.32 1.89
CA ALA A 644 12.09 31.66 1.33
C ALA A 644 12.56 32.70 2.37
N GLN A 645 12.50 32.38 3.67
CA GLN A 645 12.90 33.28 4.75
C GLN A 645 14.37 33.04 5.14
N HIS A 646 15.28 33.95 4.78
CA HIS A 646 16.73 33.80 5.03
C HIS A 646 17.11 33.43 6.48
N ARG A 647 16.43 33.99 7.48
CA ARG A 647 16.72 33.73 8.91
C ARG A 647 16.32 32.32 9.37
N VAL A 648 15.31 31.74 8.71
CA VAL A 648 14.71 30.45 9.07
C VAL A 648 15.22 29.34 8.17
N ALA A 649 15.59 29.65 6.93
CA ALA A 649 16.10 28.69 5.95
C ALA A 649 17.29 27.86 6.46
N ARG A 650 18.18 28.47 7.28
CA ARG A 650 19.30 27.77 7.92
C ARG A 650 18.88 26.61 8.82
N TRP A 651 17.67 26.67 9.40
CA TRP A 651 17.10 25.64 10.25
C TRP A 651 16.10 24.75 9.51
N ALA A 652 15.41 25.30 8.51
CA ALA A 652 14.39 24.59 7.75
C ALA A 652 14.97 23.37 7.02
N LEU A 653 16.14 23.48 6.39
CA LEU A 653 16.74 22.35 5.67
C LEU A 653 17.15 21.19 6.60
N PRO A 654 17.89 21.40 7.71
CA PRO A 654 18.14 20.35 8.70
C PRO A 654 16.87 19.72 9.26
N LEU A 655 15.84 20.52 9.55
CA LEU A 655 14.56 20.01 10.06
C LEU A 655 13.81 19.16 9.02
N LEU A 656 13.88 19.53 7.73
CA LEU A 656 13.32 18.71 6.66
C LEU A 656 14.08 17.40 6.49
N LEU A 657 15.40 17.43 6.59
CA LEU A 657 16.22 16.22 6.56
C LEU A 657 15.91 15.32 7.75
N LEU A 658 15.84 15.89 8.95
CA LEU A 658 15.48 15.16 10.17
C LEU A 658 14.05 14.60 10.09
N GLY A 659 13.09 15.39 9.60
CA GLY A 659 11.72 14.95 9.39
C GLY A 659 11.63 13.85 8.34
N ALA A 660 12.37 13.95 7.24
CA ALA A 660 12.43 12.91 6.22
C ALA A 660 13.13 11.64 6.73
N LEU A 661 14.16 11.77 7.57
CA LEU A 661 14.81 10.65 8.25
C LEU A 661 13.85 9.98 9.24
N TYR A 662 13.12 10.76 10.05
CA TYR A 662 12.10 10.26 10.96
C TYR A 662 11.02 9.48 10.19
N LEU A 663 10.35 10.12 9.22
CA LEU A 663 9.30 9.49 8.40
C LEU A 663 9.82 8.29 7.60
N GLY A 664 11.04 8.41 7.06
CA GLY A 664 11.72 7.33 6.36
C GLY A 664 11.96 6.16 7.32
N SER A 665 12.58 6.39 8.46
CA SER A 665 12.93 5.34 9.41
C SER A 665 11.72 4.61 10.00
N ASP A 666 10.62 5.31 10.32
CA ASP A 666 9.37 4.67 10.75
C ASP A 666 8.80 3.80 9.64
N THR A 667 8.79 4.30 8.40
CA THR A 667 8.40 3.53 7.21
C THR A 667 9.24 2.24 7.08
N LEU A 668 10.56 2.33 7.27
CA LEU A 668 11.46 1.17 7.22
C LEU A 668 11.17 0.17 8.34
N TYR A 669 10.96 0.69 9.54
CA TYR A 669 10.65 -0.10 10.71
C TYR A 669 9.31 -0.84 10.54
N PHE A 670 8.30 -0.24 9.89
CA PHE A 670 7.06 -0.95 9.56
C PHE A 670 7.29 -2.16 8.66
N TRP A 671 8.09 -2.02 7.62
CA TRP A 671 8.44 -3.14 6.75
C TRP A 671 9.12 -4.23 7.56
N LEU A 672 10.16 -3.88 8.31
CA LEU A 672 10.87 -4.80 9.20
C LEU A 672 9.93 -5.55 10.13
N PHE A 673 9.14 -4.80 10.89
CA PHE A 673 8.21 -5.33 11.88
C PHE A 673 7.28 -6.38 11.26
N ARG A 674 6.76 -6.09 10.06
CA ARG A 674 5.87 -7.00 9.32
C ARG A 674 6.58 -8.21 8.73
N ILE A 675 7.81 -8.05 8.26
CA ILE A 675 8.62 -9.16 7.75
C ILE A 675 8.99 -10.11 8.89
N HIS A 676 9.27 -9.57 10.08
CA HIS A 676 9.76 -10.31 11.24
C HIS A 676 8.68 -10.85 12.19
N HIS A 677 7.39 -10.60 11.94
CA HIS A 677 6.28 -11.15 12.75
C HIS A 677 6.31 -10.83 14.24
N ASN A 678 7.04 -9.79 14.66
CA ASN A 678 6.95 -9.34 16.04
C ASN A 678 5.54 -8.76 16.27
N GLN A 679 4.94 -9.04 17.42
CA GLN A 679 3.58 -8.57 17.74
C GLN A 679 3.55 -7.17 18.38
N ASN A 680 4.71 -6.62 18.79
CA ASN A 680 4.79 -5.35 19.51
C ASN A 680 5.54 -4.28 18.69
N PHE A 681 4.82 -3.42 17.98
CA PHE A 681 5.38 -2.29 17.25
C PHE A 681 5.84 -1.23 18.25
N THR A 682 7.09 -0.75 18.12
CA THR A 682 7.63 0.35 18.94
C THR A 682 8.11 1.48 18.02
N SER A 683 7.41 2.63 17.96
CA SER A 683 7.88 3.80 17.18
C SER A 683 9.18 4.39 17.76
N TRP A 684 9.87 5.26 17.02
CA TRP A 684 10.99 6.02 17.58
C TRP A 684 10.63 6.82 18.83
N TYR A 685 9.44 7.40 18.88
CA TYR A 685 8.97 8.11 20.07
C TYR A 685 8.78 7.16 21.25
N GLN A 686 8.26 5.95 21.02
CA GLN A 686 8.15 4.93 22.07
C GLN A 686 9.51 4.40 22.52
N LEU A 687 10.47 4.24 21.60
CA LEU A 687 11.85 3.90 21.93
C LEU A 687 12.49 5.01 22.78
N LEU A 688 12.34 6.28 22.39
CA LEU A 688 12.82 7.41 23.19
C LEU A 688 12.15 7.48 24.57
N ARG A 689 10.84 7.18 24.65
CA ARG A 689 10.11 7.10 25.93
C ARG A 689 10.52 5.92 26.80
N GLN A 690 11.06 4.84 26.23
CA GLN A 690 11.58 3.70 27.00
C GLN A 690 12.98 3.98 27.55
N VAL A 691 13.73 4.90 26.93
CA VAL A 691 15.10 5.26 27.32
C VAL A 691 15.14 6.46 28.28
N LEU A 692 14.15 7.35 28.22
CA LEU A 692 13.92 8.47 29.14
C LEU A 692 13.03 8.04 30.31
#